data_AF-A0A6J5INL6-F1
#
_entry.id   AF-A0A6J5INL6-F1
#
_cell.length_a   1.000
_cell.length_b   1.000
_cell.length_c   1.000
_cell.angle_alpha   90.00
_cell.angle_beta   90.00
_cell.angle_gamma   90.00
#
_symmetry.space_group_name_H-M   'P 1'
#
loop_
_entity.id
_entity.type
_entity.pdbx_description
1 polymer ?
#
loop_
_entity_poly.entity_id
_entity_poly.type
_entity_poly.pdbx_seq_one_letter_code
_entity_poly.pdbx_strand_id
1 'polypeptide(L)'
;MTLRENLGFGFMRDDAHVYCHDEPLRDRDGNLIEGIVIDGFRPLSQYLATDGVRAYARTFTWLRFTVLDVDAATFRRLDESHAVDANHVYFQNRKLAGASPARFRLLNDAWGHDDRYLYHYGKRKRGADPATLRWVGAYLVDAQRVWYGGRELEGADAASFVSADEVAQDLATDRVRPYRYGHAADPGPREKWERDWSPFFAARPDLQGYWWHTLVGQAVADTPARELGGGYRVVGNQVYFQDLPLLEPDAATVRWLGDSFIADRSRLYSYAEYHTGFLDGGPLPGDPARWRHLSGPWYQAGDHCFRKQWHGHAEAAKVDGKTFEVLNDTYAKDRNGVLCMLVRKRGIDPARIETVGDDYLRDGGRLFYFGKEVKARFDAATAEVVGPDFLRDGQGRLLQGNQPYRRGVDGATLAFLSEYFARDRARVYVYYHGAELVPLPGVDPAGFHLEQPDIGTDGRRRYVYQAWLAAWRVRHRSPMPDYVPPDYVAPEAGAQVAAGPAPESVSAHASSQAPLAGTVAARHACVLEWTRDATGELRLVVAGEGFCDIWDLAQRRVVASFELPRPFVPDEAEATVMDGLRNVPVSASVDAALSTLIVAYWDNTALYRVDAASGAADVCWRAESRYDDLERVHLSPDAREAWVRIRNRLYRVPLTDGGTLDVLDYDMADQRFQDAPFAVSAGRRRRAFARDAALTVRTEGEADCEWPGADNGFPCAFSDDGARVLTRDAKFVLREFEVGSGKRLALYRGGWCERQWFKSQAGWIDGRPVFAGLPKAGRGVVDIWDALDDRLLFRIEAAASVPEPDAG
;
A
#
# COMPACT_ATOMS: atom_id res chain seq x y z
N MET A 1 -1.93 -4.89 -44.12
CA MET A 1 -1.26 -4.22 -42.98
C MET A 1 -0.36 -3.16 -43.58
N THR A 2 -0.66 -1.88 -43.34
CA THR A 2 0.26 -0.78 -43.63
C THR A 2 1.48 -0.94 -42.73
N LEU A 3 2.68 -0.90 -43.31
CA LEU A 3 3.93 -1.00 -42.55
C LEU A 3 4.08 0.30 -41.75
N ARG A 4 4.12 0.21 -40.42
CA ARG A 4 4.36 1.38 -39.57
C ARG A 4 5.86 1.56 -39.37
N GLU A 5 6.35 2.78 -39.58
CA GLU A 5 7.72 3.18 -39.27
C GLU A 5 7.85 3.44 -37.76
N ASN A 6 8.85 2.84 -37.11
CA ASN A 6 9.16 3.10 -35.71
C ASN A 6 10.03 4.36 -35.57
N LEU A 7 9.56 5.33 -34.80
CA LEU A 7 10.21 6.61 -34.58
C LEU A 7 10.96 6.70 -33.23
N GLY A 8 10.88 5.66 -32.40
CA GLY A 8 11.45 5.60 -31.04
C GLY A 8 10.51 6.10 -29.95
N PHE A 9 10.85 5.81 -28.68
CA PHE A 9 10.07 6.20 -27.48
C PHE A 9 8.59 5.76 -27.49
N GLY A 10 8.30 4.63 -28.15
CA GLY A 10 6.94 4.11 -28.31
C GLY A 10 6.13 4.78 -29.43
N PHE A 11 6.69 5.72 -30.19
CA PHE A 11 6.02 6.36 -31.32
C PHE A 11 6.24 5.61 -32.62
N MET A 12 5.19 5.53 -33.42
CA MET A 12 5.21 4.98 -34.77
C MET A 12 4.42 5.89 -35.72
N ARG A 13 4.65 5.80 -37.02
CA ARG A 13 3.79 6.47 -38.02
C ARG A 13 3.49 5.56 -39.22
N ASP A 14 2.39 5.83 -39.88
CA ASP A 14 2.15 5.44 -41.27
C ASP A 14 1.86 6.70 -42.11
N ASP A 15 1.48 6.53 -43.37
CA ASP A 15 1.21 7.64 -44.30
C ASP A 15 0.04 8.55 -43.88
N ALA A 16 -0.75 8.15 -42.89
CA ALA A 16 -1.98 8.84 -42.49
C ALA A 16 -2.00 9.27 -41.00
N HIS A 17 -1.34 8.53 -40.11
CA HIS A 17 -1.42 8.75 -38.66
C HIS A 17 -0.09 8.57 -37.94
N VAL A 18 0.00 9.21 -36.78
CA VAL A 18 1.02 8.93 -35.77
C VAL A 18 0.37 8.16 -34.62
N TYR A 19 1.10 7.17 -34.14
CA TYR A 19 0.74 6.26 -33.07
C TYR A 19 1.70 6.39 -31.90
N CYS A 20 1.21 6.14 -30.70
CA CYS A 20 2.01 5.94 -29.51
C CYS A 20 1.48 4.70 -28.77
N HIS A 21 2.33 3.68 -28.55
CA HIS A 21 1.93 2.36 -28.04
C HIS A 21 0.75 1.74 -28.79
N ASP A 22 0.83 1.72 -30.12
CA ASP A 22 -0.16 1.16 -31.07
C ASP A 22 -1.52 1.87 -31.18
N GLU A 23 -1.78 2.88 -30.37
CA GLU A 23 -2.96 3.74 -30.45
C GLU A 23 -2.65 5.04 -31.21
N PRO A 24 -3.56 5.56 -32.06
CA PRO A 24 -3.41 6.89 -32.62
C PRO A 24 -3.28 7.96 -31.53
N LEU A 25 -2.55 9.04 -31.79
CA LEU A 25 -2.42 10.15 -30.84
C LEU A 25 -3.80 10.76 -30.52
N ARG A 26 -4.16 10.75 -29.24
CA ARG A 26 -5.42 11.30 -28.72
C ARG A 26 -5.20 12.45 -27.77
N ASP A 27 -6.10 13.43 -27.82
CA ASP A 27 -6.13 14.56 -26.90
C ASP A 27 -6.58 14.12 -25.49
N ARG A 28 -6.59 15.08 -24.55
CA ARG A 28 -7.00 14.83 -23.16
C ARG A 28 -8.43 14.29 -23.02
N ASP A 29 -9.34 14.67 -23.90
CA ASP A 29 -10.74 14.22 -23.88
C ASP A 29 -10.90 12.84 -24.53
N GLY A 30 -9.86 12.38 -25.25
CA GLY A 30 -9.80 11.07 -25.90
C GLY A 30 -10.11 11.14 -27.40
N ASN A 31 -10.27 12.33 -27.95
CA ASN A 31 -10.49 12.52 -29.38
C ASN A 31 -9.19 12.35 -30.15
N LEU A 32 -9.28 11.90 -31.40
CA LEU A 32 -8.11 11.82 -32.28
C LEU A 32 -7.54 13.22 -32.52
N ILE A 33 -6.22 13.36 -32.46
CA ILE A 33 -5.54 14.61 -32.80
C ILE A 33 -5.39 14.69 -34.32
N GLU A 34 -6.13 15.59 -34.94
CA GLU A 34 -6.12 15.76 -36.40
C GLU A 34 -5.06 16.78 -36.89
N GLY A 35 -4.69 16.63 -38.17
CA GLY A 35 -3.81 17.53 -38.91
C GLY A 35 -2.33 17.44 -38.53
N ILE A 36 -1.90 16.37 -37.86
CA ILE A 36 -0.48 16.15 -37.53
C ILE A 36 0.32 16.12 -38.83
N VAL A 37 1.42 16.89 -38.90
CA VAL A 37 2.32 16.86 -40.07
C VAL A 37 3.17 15.60 -40.02
N ILE A 38 2.69 14.53 -40.65
CA ILE A 38 3.24 13.16 -40.57
C ILE A 38 4.73 13.12 -40.92
N ASP A 39 5.12 13.70 -42.06
CA ASP A 39 6.50 13.69 -42.54
C ASP A 39 7.46 14.44 -41.61
N GLY A 40 6.96 15.46 -40.91
CA GLY A 40 7.72 16.30 -39.97
C GLY A 40 7.69 15.81 -38.52
N PHE A 41 6.93 14.75 -38.22
CA PHE A 41 6.77 14.24 -36.86
C PHE A 41 8.07 13.61 -36.35
N ARG A 42 8.55 14.13 -35.22
CA ARG A 42 9.72 13.64 -34.50
C ARG A 42 9.43 13.54 -33.00
N PRO A 43 9.60 12.36 -32.40
CA PRO A 43 9.67 12.21 -30.95
C PRO A 43 10.89 12.93 -30.40
N LEU A 44 10.72 13.66 -29.31
CA LEU A 44 11.80 14.29 -28.56
C LEU A 44 12.10 13.51 -27.27
N SER A 45 11.11 12.91 -26.64
CA SER A 45 11.24 12.00 -25.49
C SER A 45 10.01 11.10 -25.41
N GLN A 46 9.98 10.20 -24.41
CA GLN A 46 8.77 9.45 -24.07
C GLN A 46 7.58 10.34 -23.72
N TYR A 47 7.76 11.62 -23.35
CA TYR A 47 6.66 12.52 -22.98
C TYR A 47 6.42 13.64 -23.98
N LEU A 48 7.30 13.82 -24.97
CA LEU A 48 7.31 15.00 -25.82
C LEU A 48 7.61 14.65 -27.27
N ALA A 49 6.81 15.18 -28.19
CA ALA A 49 7.05 15.12 -29.62
C ALA A 49 6.69 16.44 -30.30
N THR A 50 7.10 16.61 -31.55
CA THR A 50 6.74 17.76 -32.37
C THR A 50 6.66 17.36 -33.83
N ASP A 51 5.78 18.00 -34.59
CA ASP A 51 5.71 17.85 -36.05
C ASP A 51 6.39 19.00 -36.81
N GLY A 52 7.15 19.84 -36.09
CA GLY A 52 7.74 21.07 -36.64
C GLY A 52 6.79 22.25 -36.72
N VAL A 53 5.50 22.08 -36.37
CA VAL A 53 4.50 23.17 -36.30
C VAL A 53 3.91 23.25 -34.89
N ARG A 54 3.61 22.11 -34.29
CA ARG A 54 3.03 21.93 -32.95
C ARG A 54 3.95 21.08 -32.09
N ALA A 55 3.79 21.19 -30.78
CA ALA A 55 4.36 20.23 -29.84
C ALA A 55 3.24 19.43 -29.17
N TYR A 56 3.55 18.18 -28.85
CA TYR A 56 2.64 17.21 -28.27
C TYR A 56 3.27 16.70 -26.99
N ALA A 57 2.62 16.94 -25.85
CA ALA A 57 3.15 16.53 -24.56
C ALA A 57 2.14 15.71 -23.76
N ARG A 58 2.59 14.62 -23.13
CA ARG A 58 1.81 13.82 -22.17
C ARG A 58 2.45 13.90 -20.78
N THR A 59 1.74 13.49 -19.74
CA THR A 59 2.26 13.57 -18.35
C THR A 59 2.67 12.20 -17.84
N PHE A 60 3.27 12.15 -16.65
CA PHE A 60 3.48 10.89 -15.92
C PHE A 60 2.20 10.30 -15.32
N THR A 61 1.04 10.96 -15.40
CA THR A 61 -0.20 10.54 -14.70
C THR A 61 -1.44 10.48 -15.60
N TRP A 62 -1.33 10.97 -16.85
CA TRP A 62 -2.26 10.88 -17.96
C TRP A 62 -1.55 10.54 -19.30
N LEU A 63 -1.86 9.39 -19.95
CA LEU A 63 -1.21 8.95 -21.22
C LEU A 63 -1.57 9.83 -22.43
N ARG A 64 -2.58 10.69 -22.26
CA ARG A 64 -3.17 11.47 -23.35
C ARG A 64 -2.35 12.72 -23.64
N PHE A 65 -2.27 13.07 -24.92
CA PHE A 65 -1.47 14.20 -25.36
C PHE A 65 -2.22 15.51 -25.20
N THR A 66 -1.49 16.54 -24.81
CA THR A 66 -1.91 17.93 -24.90
C THR A 66 -1.16 18.55 -26.07
N VAL A 67 -1.90 19.15 -26.99
CA VAL A 67 -1.31 19.97 -28.04
C VAL A 67 -0.87 21.29 -27.42
N LEU A 68 0.42 21.54 -27.43
CA LEU A 68 1.03 22.75 -26.92
C LEU A 68 1.15 23.78 -28.03
N ASP A 69 0.67 24.98 -27.73
CA ASP A 69 0.95 26.17 -28.52
C ASP A 69 2.37 26.68 -28.18
N VAL A 70 3.28 26.49 -29.13
CA VAL A 70 4.74 26.71 -29.00
C VAL A 70 5.26 27.56 -30.15
N ASP A 71 6.35 28.29 -29.92
CA ASP A 71 7.15 28.85 -31.00
C ASP A 71 7.96 27.72 -31.65
N ALA A 72 7.42 27.15 -32.73
CA ALA A 72 7.99 25.96 -33.35
C ALA A 72 9.42 26.15 -33.89
N ALA A 73 9.81 27.38 -34.25
CA ALA A 73 11.14 27.69 -34.78
C ALA A 73 12.23 27.57 -33.70
N THR A 74 11.87 27.83 -32.44
CA THR A 74 12.80 27.85 -31.31
C THR A 74 12.54 26.73 -30.30
N PHE A 75 11.45 25.98 -30.47
CA PHE A 75 11.08 24.87 -29.59
C PHE A 75 12.12 23.76 -29.59
N ARG A 76 12.67 23.48 -28.42
CA ARG A 76 13.66 22.43 -28.21
C ARG A 76 13.50 21.75 -26.86
N ARG A 77 13.92 20.50 -26.80
CA ARG A 77 14.01 19.70 -25.57
C ARG A 77 15.12 20.23 -24.66
N LEU A 78 14.86 20.26 -23.35
CA LEU A 78 15.87 20.46 -22.30
C LEU A 78 16.28 19.13 -21.68
N ASP A 79 15.31 18.31 -21.24
CA ASP A 79 15.50 16.93 -20.75
C ASP A 79 14.30 16.05 -21.15
N GLU A 80 14.07 14.91 -20.50
CA GLU A 80 12.92 14.04 -20.80
C GLU A 80 11.54 14.71 -20.60
N SER A 81 11.42 15.61 -19.63
CA SER A 81 10.16 16.22 -19.19
C SER A 81 10.10 17.73 -19.39
N HIS A 82 11.19 18.39 -19.75
CA HIS A 82 11.30 19.83 -19.91
C HIS A 82 11.61 20.22 -21.35
N ALA A 83 10.99 21.30 -21.78
CA ALA A 83 11.27 21.93 -23.07
C ALA A 83 11.22 23.44 -22.95
N VAL A 84 11.74 24.12 -23.96
CA VAL A 84 11.79 25.58 -24.01
C VAL A 84 11.62 26.06 -25.43
N ASP A 85 10.96 27.20 -25.59
CA ASP A 85 10.97 27.99 -26.82
C ASP A 85 11.36 29.45 -26.49
N ALA A 86 11.29 30.36 -27.45
CA ALA A 86 11.64 31.77 -27.24
C ALA A 86 10.79 32.48 -26.17
N ASN A 87 9.59 31.99 -25.89
CA ASN A 87 8.56 32.66 -25.10
C ASN A 87 8.25 31.95 -23.78
N HIS A 88 8.42 30.63 -23.71
CA HIS A 88 7.98 29.82 -22.57
C HIS A 88 8.95 28.68 -22.25
N VAL A 89 8.94 28.28 -20.98
CA VAL A 89 9.49 27.00 -20.52
C VAL A 89 8.31 26.07 -20.24
N TYR A 90 8.49 24.80 -20.55
CA TYR A 90 7.50 23.75 -20.41
C TYR A 90 8.00 22.66 -19.48
N PHE A 91 7.11 22.15 -18.64
CA PHE A 91 7.27 20.87 -17.97
C PHE A 91 6.08 19.99 -18.36
N GLN A 92 6.36 18.92 -19.10
CA GLN A 92 5.37 18.05 -19.71
C GLN A 92 4.30 18.86 -20.45
N ASN A 93 3.03 18.68 -20.11
CA ASN A 93 1.93 19.40 -20.73
C ASN A 93 1.67 20.82 -20.19
N ARG A 94 2.57 21.38 -19.35
CA ARG A 94 2.33 22.66 -18.67
C ARG A 94 3.35 23.72 -19.07
N LYS A 95 2.86 24.91 -19.38
CA LYS A 95 3.65 26.15 -19.41
C LYS A 95 4.01 26.56 -17.98
N LEU A 96 5.29 26.75 -17.72
CA LEU A 96 5.81 27.23 -16.43
C LEU A 96 5.52 28.73 -16.31
N ALA A 97 4.48 29.09 -15.57
CA ALA A 97 4.06 30.48 -15.43
C ALA A 97 5.18 31.37 -14.87
N GLY A 98 5.53 32.41 -15.64
CA GLY A 98 6.51 33.42 -15.28
C GLY A 98 7.97 32.99 -15.41
N ALA A 99 8.25 31.77 -15.88
CA ALA A 99 9.62 31.30 -16.09
C ALA A 99 10.28 32.08 -17.24
N SER A 100 11.53 32.47 -17.07
CA SER A 100 12.34 33.14 -18.10
C SER A 100 13.03 32.12 -19.01
N PRO A 101 12.61 31.94 -20.28
CA PRO A 101 13.17 30.92 -21.16
C PRO A 101 14.68 31.07 -21.38
N ALA A 102 15.16 32.31 -21.51
CA ALA A 102 16.57 32.62 -21.72
C ALA A 102 17.46 32.38 -20.48
N ARG A 103 16.87 32.25 -19.28
CA ARG A 103 17.59 32.12 -18.01
C ARG A 103 17.31 30.81 -17.28
N PHE A 104 16.43 29.97 -17.83
CA PHE A 104 16.04 28.74 -17.18
C PHE A 104 17.16 27.70 -17.20
N ARG A 105 17.38 27.06 -16.05
CA ARG A 105 18.41 26.05 -15.82
C ARG A 105 17.80 24.88 -15.07
N LEU A 106 18.13 23.67 -15.51
CA LEU A 106 17.79 22.45 -14.79
C LEU A 106 18.83 22.19 -13.70
N LEU A 107 18.37 21.79 -12.53
CA LEU A 107 19.20 21.27 -11.45
C LEU A 107 19.25 19.74 -11.51
N ASN A 108 18.11 19.12 -11.80
CA ASN A 108 17.95 17.71 -12.15
C ASN A 108 16.62 17.52 -12.92
N ASP A 109 16.18 16.28 -13.09
CA ASP A 109 14.94 15.88 -13.77
C ASP A 109 13.66 16.41 -13.09
N ALA A 110 13.72 16.64 -11.78
CA ALA A 110 12.58 17.13 -10.99
C ALA A 110 12.64 18.65 -10.74
N TRP A 111 13.82 19.27 -10.71
CA TRP A 111 14.05 20.65 -10.30
C TRP A 111 14.63 21.52 -11.42
N GLY A 112 14.08 22.72 -11.55
CA GLY A 112 14.63 23.76 -12.43
C GLY A 112 14.35 25.14 -11.89
N HIS A 113 15.15 26.12 -12.29
CA HIS A 113 15.01 27.50 -11.83
C HIS A 113 15.40 28.51 -12.91
N ASP A 114 14.97 29.74 -12.73
CA ASP A 114 15.58 30.91 -13.38
C ASP A 114 16.13 31.87 -12.32
N ASP A 115 16.45 33.10 -12.71
CA ASP A 115 17.00 34.12 -11.79
C ASP A 115 15.99 34.58 -10.71
N ARG A 116 14.70 34.21 -10.82
CA ARG A 116 13.62 34.69 -9.93
C ARG A 116 12.81 33.58 -9.27
N TYR A 117 12.65 32.43 -9.93
CA TYR A 117 11.74 31.37 -9.52
C TYR A 117 12.41 30.00 -9.54
N LEU A 118 12.13 29.22 -8.51
CA LEU A 118 12.44 27.80 -8.41
C LEU A 118 11.19 26.97 -8.70
N TYR A 119 11.35 25.84 -9.37
CA TYR A 119 10.28 24.93 -9.77
C TYR A 119 10.64 23.48 -9.43
N HIS A 120 9.64 22.71 -9.01
CA HIS A 120 9.74 21.25 -8.85
C HIS A 120 8.55 20.59 -9.55
N TYR A 121 8.79 19.65 -10.45
CA TYR A 121 7.78 19.01 -11.31
C TYR A 121 6.77 20.02 -11.89
N GLY A 122 7.29 21.10 -12.49
CA GLY A 122 6.46 22.14 -13.09
C GLY A 122 5.79 23.11 -12.11
N LYS A 123 5.88 22.89 -10.79
CA LYS A 123 5.23 23.73 -9.77
C LYS A 123 6.22 24.72 -9.17
N ARG A 124 5.89 26.02 -9.26
CA ARG A 124 6.67 27.10 -8.66
C ARG A 124 6.72 27.00 -7.13
N LYS A 125 7.91 27.18 -6.56
CA LYS A 125 8.17 27.29 -5.13
C LYS A 125 8.22 28.75 -4.73
N ARG A 126 7.17 29.19 -4.05
CA ARG A 126 7.03 30.60 -3.64
C ARG A 126 7.99 30.88 -2.50
N GLY A 127 8.64 32.04 -2.55
CA GLY A 127 9.57 32.48 -1.51
C GLY A 127 10.95 31.84 -1.55
N ALA A 128 11.20 30.90 -2.48
CA ALA A 128 12.54 30.37 -2.73
C ALA A 128 13.47 31.48 -3.24
N ASP A 129 14.74 31.37 -2.91
CA ASP A 129 15.81 32.24 -3.43
C ASP A 129 16.72 31.44 -4.39
N PRO A 130 16.49 31.53 -5.71
CA PRO A 130 17.29 30.77 -6.68
C PRO A 130 18.77 31.15 -6.71
N ALA A 131 19.14 32.34 -6.23
CA ALA A 131 20.52 32.81 -6.31
C ALA A 131 21.45 32.10 -5.30
N THR A 132 20.89 31.46 -4.28
CA THR A 132 21.63 30.91 -3.13
C THR A 132 21.45 29.40 -2.96
N LEU A 133 20.91 28.73 -3.98
CA LEU A 133 20.62 27.30 -3.95
C LEU A 133 21.89 26.45 -3.82
N ARG A 134 21.85 25.48 -2.90
CA ARG A 134 22.88 24.45 -2.70
C ARG A 134 22.24 23.13 -2.30
N TRP A 135 22.85 22.02 -2.71
CA TRP A 135 22.46 20.70 -2.26
C TRP A 135 23.11 20.35 -0.92
N VAL A 136 22.35 19.73 -0.03
CA VAL A 136 22.78 19.18 1.27
C VAL A 136 22.18 17.79 1.40
N GLY A 137 22.96 16.76 1.03
CA GLY A 137 22.40 15.40 0.86
C GLY A 137 21.25 15.42 -0.16
N ALA A 138 20.12 14.84 0.21
CA ALA A 138 18.88 14.86 -0.59
C ALA A 138 18.07 16.18 -0.51
N TYR A 139 18.53 17.17 0.27
CA TYR A 139 17.82 18.43 0.50
C TYR A 139 18.35 19.55 -0.39
N LEU A 140 17.46 20.41 -0.87
CA LEU A 140 17.81 21.63 -1.57
C LEU A 140 17.65 22.81 -0.60
N VAL A 141 18.72 23.56 -0.37
CA VAL A 141 18.77 24.65 0.62
C VAL A 141 19.01 25.97 -0.09
N ASP A 142 18.23 26.99 0.24
CA ASP A 142 18.49 28.39 -0.14
C ASP A 142 18.89 29.21 1.10
N ALA A 143 19.07 30.53 0.97
CA ALA A 143 19.50 31.39 2.07
C ALA A 143 18.58 31.38 3.30
N GLN A 144 17.30 31.01 3.15
CA GLN A 144 16.31 31.09 4.23
C GLN A 144 15.49 29.81 4.43
N ARG A 145 15.47 28.91 3.44
CA ARG A 145 14.56 27.76 3.40
C ARG A 145 15.30 26.49 3.04
N VAL A 146 14.72 25.38 3.50
CA VAL A 146 15.14 24.03 3.17
C VAL A 146 13.98 23.34 2.47
N TRP A 147 14.28 22.59 1.41
CA TRP A 147 13.30 21.93 0.58
C TRP A 147 13.63 20.43 0.44
N TYR A 148 12.60 19.59 0.52
CA TYR A 148 12.69 18.15 0.24
C TYR A 148 11.48 17.72 -0.59
N GLY A 149 11.70 17.00 -1.70
CA GLY A 149 10.62 16.56 -2.60
C GLY A 149 9.71 17.70 -3.09
N GLY A 150 10.22 18.93 -3.15
CA GLY A 150 9.46 20.13 -3.52
C GLY A 150 8.57 20.72 -2.43
N ARG A 151 8.65 20.22 -1.19
CA ARG A 151 8.00 20.79 0.00
C ARG A 151 9.02 21.58 0.82
N GLU A 152 8.60 22.72 1.34
CA GLU A 152 9.40 23.49 2.31
C GLU A 152 9.35 22.82 3.69
N LEU A 153 10.50 22.71 4.34
CA LEU A 153 10.62 22.32 5.74
C LEU A 153 10.42 23.55 6.62
N GLU A 154 9.19 23.73 7.10
CA GLU A 154 8.86 24.87 7.96
C GLU A 154 9.66 24.85 9.27
N GLY A 155 10.30 25.98 9.57
CA GLY A 155 11.10 26.15 10.79
C GLY A 155 12.46 25.46 10.78
N ALA A 156 12.95 24.99 9.63
CA ALA A 156 14.33 24.56 9.49
C ALA A 156 15.29 25.76 9.43
N ASP A 157 16.41 25.67 10.14
CA ASP A 157 17.47 26.68 10.09
C ASP A 157 18.40 26.40 8.90
N ALA A 158 18.09 27.02 7.75
CA ALA A 158 18.85 26.87 6.51
C ALA A 158 20.34 27.24 6.64
N ALA A 159 20.70 28.13 7.57
CA ALA A 159 22.08 28.58 7.77
C ALA A 159 22.95 27.53 8.48
N SER A 160 22.35 26.68 9.31
CA SER A 160 23.05 25.60 10.03
C SER A 160 22.70 24.20 9.53
N PHE A 161 21.89 24.09 8.48
CA PHE A 161 21.47 22.82 7.90
C PHE A 161 22.63 22.06 7.26
N VAL A 162 22.86 20.84 7.73
CA VAL A 162 23.91 19.93 7.28
C VAL A 162 23.36 18.53 7.06
N SER A 163 23.93 17.81 6.09
CA SER A 163 23.61 16.40 5.87
C SER A 163 24.26 15.56 6.98
N ALA A 164 23.52 14.52 7.37
CA ALA A 164 23.94 13.44 8.23
C ALA A 164 23.72 12.08 7.53
N ASP A 165 23.94 12.02 6.21
CA ASP A 165 23.79 10.80 5.41
C ASP A 165 24.71 9.66 5.89
N GLU A 166 25.84 10.00 6.53
CA GLU A 166 26.74 9.07 7.22
C GLU A 166 26.13 8.40 8.46
N VAL A 167 25.03 8.94 8.99
CA VAL A 167 24.25 8.35 10.08
C VAL A 167 23.12 7.49 9.51
N ALA A 168 22.38 8.00 8.53
CA ALA A 168 21.35 7.26 7.79
C ALA A 168 20.95 8.01 6.51
N GLN A 169 20.45 7.28 5.51
CA GLN A 169 19.96 7.87 4.26
C GLN A 169 18.92 8.96 4.49
N ASP A 170 19.05 10.07 3.76
CA ASP A 170 18.16 11.24 3.78
C ASP A 170 18.02 11.87 5.16
N LEU A 171 19.01 11.67 6.02
CA LEU A 171 19.10 12.28 7.34
C LEU A 171 19.87 13.59 7.25
N ALA A 172 19.37 14.60 7.94
CA ALA A 172 20.01 15.90 8.08
C ALA A 172 19.77 16.46 9.48
N THR A 173 20.48 17.51 9.85
CA THR A 173 20.23 18.24 11.09
C THR A 173 20.51 19.72 10.90
N ASP A 174 19.80 20.54 11.66
CA ASP A 174 20.22 21.91 11.94
C ASP A 174 20.58 22.04 13.43
N ARG A 175 20.88 23.26 13.89
CA ARG A 175 21.20 23.50 15.31
C ARG A 175 20.09 23.12 16.28
N VAL A 176 18.84 23.11 15.83
CA VAL A 176 17.66 22.94 16.66
C VAL A 176 17.24 21.48 16.74
N ARG A 177 17.30 20.72 15.64
CA ARG A 177 16.78 19.34 15.57
C ARG A 177 17.26 18.55 14.35
N PRO A 178 17.08 17.21 14.37
CA PRO A 178 17.28 16.37 13.19
C PRO A 178 16.07 16.35 12.24
N TYR A 179 16.30 15.91 11.02
CA TYR A 179 15.31 15.74 9.95
C TYR A 179 15.55 14.44 9.20
N ARG A 180 14.47 13.76 8.79
CA ARG A 180 14.53 12.54 7.99
C ARG A 180 13.40 12.55 6.94
N TYR A 181 13.73 12.22 5.69
CA TYR A 181 12.77 12.20 4.57
C TYR A 181 11.92 13.48 4.43
N GLY A 182 12.49 14.64 4.75
CA GLY A 182 11.75 15.92 4.67
C GLY A 182 10.82 16.21 5.84
N HIS A 183 10.93 15.47 6.94
CA HIS A 183 10.17 15.69 8.18
C HIS A 183 11.12 16.00 9.34
N ALA A 184 10.69 16.85 10.28
CA ALA A 184 11.37 16.97 11.56
C ALA A 184 11.37 15.59 12.25
N ALA A 185 12.52 15.19 12.75
CA ALA A 185 12.72 13.92 13.44
C ALA A 185 13.00 14.17 14.92
N ASP A 186 12.77 13.15 15.74
CA ASP A 186 13.30 13.10 17.08
C ASP A 186 14.69 12.46 17.08
N PRO A 187 15.56 12.82 18.05
CA PRO A 187 16.85 12.17 18.20
C PRO A 187 16.72 10.72 18.71
N GLY A 188 15.56 10.32 19.22
CA GLY A 188 15.33 9.04 19.86
C GLY A 188 15.62 9.04 21.36
N PRO A 189 15.40 7.89 22.03
CA PRO A 189 15.85 7.70 23.41
C PRO A 189 17.38 7.80 23.49
N ARG A 190 17.89 7.91 24.72
CA ARG A 190 19.31 8.13 25.01
C ARG A 190 20.24 7.22 24.24
N GLU A 191 19.99 5.92 24.30
CA GLU A 191 20.83 4.89 23.68
C GLU A 191 20.92 5.09 22.16
N LYS A 192 19.84 5.56 21.54
CA LYS A 192 19.77 5.75 20.09
C LYS A 192 20.61 6.94 19.64
N TRP A 193 20.47 8.11 20.27
CA TRP A 193 21.32 9.24 19.86
C TRP A 193 22.76 9.11 20.35
N GLU A 194 23.03 8.38 21.43
CA GLU A 194 24.40 8.04 21.82
C GLU A 194 25.07 7.19 20.73
N ARG A 195 24.38 6.18 20.20
CA ARG A 195 24.86 5.31 19.13
C ARG A 195 24.95 6.02 17.77
N ASP A 196 23.87 6.69 17.35
CA ASP A 196 23.71 7.19 15.98
C ASP A 196 24.32 8.59 15.79
N TRP A 197 24.11 9.51 16.75
CA TRP A 197 24.49 10.93 16.58
C TRP A 197 25.84 11.28 17.20
N SER A 198 26.30 10.58 18.24
CA SER A 198 27.58 10.91 18.87
C SER A 198 28.80 10.76 17.94
N PRO A 199 28.92 9.69 17.13
CA PRO A 199 30.04 9.57 16.19
C PRO A 199 30.08 10.72 15.20
N PHE A 200 28.91 11.11 14.67
CA PHE A 200 28.74 12.23 13.74
C PHE A 200 29.22 13.56 14.33
N PHE A 201 28.73 13.93 15.52
CA PHE A 201 29.13 15.21 16.15
C PHE A 201 30.58 15.19 16.66
N ALA A 202 31.08 14.04 17.11
CA ALA A 202 32.48 13.89 17.52
C ALA A 202 33.45 14.06 16.33
N ALA A 203 33.07 13.57 15.14
CA ALA A 203 33.85 13.72 13.91
C ALA A 203 33.82 15.15 13.35
N ARG A 204 32.86 15.99 13.76
CA ARG A 204 32.60 17.33 13.22
C ARG A 204 32.66 18.40 14.31
N PRO A 205 33.87 18.71 14.84
CA PRO A 205 34.03 19.68 15.92
C PRO A 205 33.65 21.11 15.52
N ASP A 206 33.51 21.40 14.22
CA ASP A 206 32.97 22.65 13.68
C ASP A 206 31.46 22.84 13.96
N LEU A 207 30.72 21.76 14.21
CA LEU A 207 29.27 21.79 14.48
C LEU A 207 28.94 22.03 15.96
N GLN A 208 29.54 23.05 16.59
CA GLN A 208 29.24 23.40 17.98
C GLN A 208 27.85 24.04 18.15
N GLY A 209 27.23 23.81 19.31
CA GLY A 209 25.99 24.46 19.72
C GLY A 209 24.73 23.87 19.07
N TYR A 210 24.80 22.66 18.55
CA TYR A 210 23.65 21.89 18.08
C TYR A 210 22.94 21.21 19.26
N TRP A 211 21.66 20.91 19.11
CA TRP A 211 20.80 20.22 20.10
C TRP A 211 21.49 19.05 20.83
N TRP A 212 22.30 18.26 20.12
CA TRP A 212 23.01 17.12 20.68
C TRP A 212 23.97 17.51 21.81
N HIS A 213 24.69 18.63 21.67
CA HIS A 213 25.61 19.13 22.70
C HIS A 213 24.86 19.49 23.98
N THR A 214 23.64 20.02 23.85
CA THR A 214 22.76 20.32 24.97
C THR A 214 22.28 19.06 25.67
N LEU A 215 21.94 17.99 24.93
CA LEU A 215 21.53 16.72 25.52
C LEU A 215 22.68 16.01 26.25
N VAL A 216 23.86 15.93 25.63
CA VAL A 216 25.06 15.31 26.23
C VAL A 216 25.46 16.04 27.51
N GLY A 217 25.50 17.37 27.49
CA GLY A 217 25.88 18.17 28.66
C GLY A 217 24.97 17.97 29.87
N GLN A 218 23.70 17.64 29.65
CA GLN A 218 22.73 17.39 30.72
C GLN A 218 22.77 15.94 31.23
N ALA A 219 23.07 14.97 30.36
CA ALA A 219 23.11 13.55 30.69
C ALA A 219 24.24 13.17 31.68
N VAL A 220 25.21 14.06 31.89
CA VAL A 220 26.34 13.89 32.82
C VAL A 220 26.00 14.36 34.25
N ALA A 221 24.91 15.12 34.42
CA ALA A 221 24.49 15.66 35.71
C ALA A 221 23.40 14.78 36.34
N ASP A 222 23.60 14.34 37.58
CA ASP A 222 22.64 13.55 38.37
C ASP A 222 21.46 14.43 38.84
N THR A 223 20.70 14.92 37.85
CA THR A 223 19.71 15.98 38.03
C THR A 223 18.34 15.35 38.33
N PRO A 224 17.68 15.71 39.44
CA PRO A 224 16.38 15.16 39.77
C PRO A 224 15.33 15.56 38.73
N ALA A 225 14.44 14.62 38.39
CA ALA A 225 13.34 14.85 37.46
C ALA A 225 12.15 15.54 38.15
N ARG A 226 11.52 16.48 37.45
CA ARG A 226 10.23 17.09 37.80
C ARG A 226 9.13 16.50 36.93
N GLU A 227 8.30 15.65 37.51
CA GLU A 227 7.14 15.05 36.84
C GLU A 227 6.05 16.10 36.59
N LEU A 228 5.51 16.11 35.37
CA LEU A 228 4.41 17.00 34.96
C LEU A 228 3.06 16.27 34.88
N GLY A 229 3.07 14.97 34.56
CA GLY A 229 1.89 14.14 34.35
C GLY A 229 1.77 13.62 32.92
N GLY A 230 0.96 12.58 32.69
CA GLY A 230 0.73 12.00 31.35
C GLY A 230 1.97 11.41 30.66
N GLY A 231 3.03 11.09 31.42
CA GLY A 231 4.33 10.65 30.88
C GLY A 231 5.32 11.78 30.60
N TYR A 232 4.95 13.04 30.82
CA TYR A 232 5.86 14.17 30.67
C TYR A 232 6.65 14.47 31.94
N ARG A 233 7.96 14.73 31.77
CA ARG A 233 8.86 15.12 32.85
C ARG A 233 9.89 16.15 32.37
N VAL A 234 10.48 16.87 33.31
CA VAL A 234 11.59 17.79 33.05
C VAL A 234 12.81 17.32 33.81
N VAL A 235 13.94 17.18 33.12
CA VAL A 235 15.24 16.88 33.74
C VAL A 235 16.18 18.03 33.36
N GLY A 236 16.69 18.75 34.35
CA GLY A 236 17.49 19.94 34.09
C GLY A 236 16.73 20.98 33.26
N ASN A 237 17.22 21.25 32.05
CA ASN A 237 16.60 22.19 31.11
C ASN A 237 16.02 21.48 29.88
N GLN A 238 15.67 20.21 30.00
CA GLN A 238 15.15 19.38 28.91
C GLN A 238 13.81 18.75 29.29
N VAL A 239 12.84 18.88 28.39
CA VAL A 239 11.54 18.21 28.52
C VAL A 239 11.64 16.82 27.90
N TYR A 240 11.07 15.83 28.57
CA TYR A 240 10.95 14.46 28.10
C TYR A 240 9.49 14.04 28.08
N PHE A 241 9.14 13.26 27.06
CA PHE A 241 7.95 12.42 27.06
C PHE A 241 8.41 10.97 27.15
N GLN A 242 8.11 10.32 28.28
CA GLN A 242 8.72 9.06 28.68
C GLN A 242 10.26 9.21 28.71
N ASP A 243 10.97 8.53 27.80
CA ASP A 243 12.42 8.62 27.64
C ASP A 243 12.85 9.40 26.40
N LEU A 244 11.89 9.97 25.66
CA LEU A 244 12.14 10.74 24.45
C LEU A 244 12.35 12.24 24.78
N PRO A 245 13.49 12.85 24.42
CA PRO A 245 13.70 14.28 24.62
C PRO A 245 12.90 15.09 23.57
N LEU A 246 12.17 16.10 24.04
CA LEU A 246 11.42 17.05 23.22
C LEU A 246 12.18 18.37 23.10
N LEU A 247 12.70 18.67 21.91
CA LEU A 247 13.64 19.78 21.70
C LEU A 247 12.99 21.17 21.65
N GLU A 248 11.68 21.25 21.43
CA GLU A 248 10.96 22.52 21.22
C GLU A 248 10.38 23.17 22.49
N PRO A 249 9.76 22.43 23.44
CA PRO A 249 9.13 23.04 24.60
C PRO A 249 10.12 23.71 25.55
N ASP A 250 9.80 24.92 26.02
CA ASP A 250 10.59 25.59 27.05
C ASP A 250 10.44 24.92 28.43
N ALA A 251 11.48 24.20 28.85
CA ALA A 251 11.53 23.46 30.11
C ALA A 251 11.28 24.32 31.37
N ALA A 252 11.59 25.62 31.32
CA ALA A 252 11.40 26.51 32.47
C ALA A 252 9.92 26.85 32.70
N THR A 253 9.11 26.91 31.65
CA THR A 253 7.71 27.35 31.72
C THR A 253 6.69 26.28 31.35
N VAL A 254 7.15 25.10 30.94
CA VAL A 254 6.29 23.99 30.55
C VAL A 254 5.37 23.54 31.69
N ARG A 255 4.12 23.27 31.32
CA ARG A 255 3.08 22.68 32.18
C ARG A 255 2.28 21.64 31.39
N TRP A 256 1.84 20.60 32.08
CA TRP A 256 0.89 19.63 31.53
C TRP A 256 -0.53 20.18 31.58
N LEU A 257 -1.30 19.95 30.51
CA LEU A 257 -2.66 20.45 30.35
C LEU A 257 -3.72 19.35 30.42
N GLY A 258 -3.32 18.09 30.61
CA GLY A 258 -4.18 16.91 30.51
C GLY A 258 -3.93 16.12 29.22
N ASP A 259 -4.17 14.80 29.27
CA ASP A 259 -3.97 13.88 28.14
C ASP A 259 -2.57 14.02 27.52
N SER A 260 -2.49 14.21 26.21
CA SER A 260 -1.26 14.37 25.44
C SER A 260 -0.83 15.84 25.27
N PHE A 261 -1.43 16.79 26.00
CA PHE A 261 -1.20 18.22 25.79
C PHE A 261 -0.27 18.83 26.85
N ILE A 262 0.66 19.65 26.38
CA ILE A 262 1.50 20.51 27.21
C ILE A 262 1.49 21.93 26.65
N ALA A 263 1.87 22.90 27.49
CA ALA A 263 2.11 24.27 27.06
C ALA A 263 3.33 24.84 27.76
N ASP A 264 4.06 25.69 27.03
CA ASP A 264 4.98 26.64 27.65
C ASP A 264 4.35 28.05 27.68
N ARG A 265 5.15 29.08 28.00
CA ARG A 265 4.66 30.47 28.06
C ARG A 265 4.10 30.97 26.72
N SER A 266 4.57 30.42 25.60
CA SER A 266 4.36 30.94 24.25
C SER A 266 3.58 30.01 23.31
N ARG A 267 3.61 28.69 23.55
CA ARG A 267 3.13 27.69 22.61
C ARG A 267 2.38 26.55 23.30
N LEU A 268 1.45 25.98 22.53
CA LEU A 268 0.77 24.73 22.83
C LEU A 268 1.47 23.59 22.09
N TYR A 269 1.44 22.39 22.66
CA TYR A 269 1.98 21.20 22.01
C TYR A 269 1.08 20.00 22.26
N SER A 270 1.11 19.05 21.33
CA SER A 270 0.56 17.71 21.54
C SER A 270 1.46 16.69 20.85
N TYR A 271 1.85 15.64 21.56
CA TYR A 271 2.70 14.56 21.04
C TYR A 271 1.95 13.23 21.08
N ALA A 272 2.28 12.35 20.13
CA ALA A 272 1.70 11.01 20.08
C ALA A 272 2.17 10.17 21.26
N GLU A 273 1.29 9.30 21.78
CA GLU A 273 1.65 8.39 22.87
C GLU A 273 2.60 7.26 22.39
N TYR A 274 2.64 7.04 21.08
CA TYR A 274 3.46 6.04 20.41
C TYR A 274 4.21 6.68 19.23
N HIS A 275 5.52 6.45 19.16
CA HIS A 275 6.39 6.96 18.08
C HIS A 275 6.98 5.79 17.29
N THR A 276 6.91 5.85 15.96
CA THR A 276 7.50 4.83 15.05
C THR A 276 8.88 5.24 14.51
N GLY A 277 9.66 5.94 15.35
CA GLY A 277 10.94 6.51 14.96
C GLY A 277 10.86 7.87 14.24
N PHE A 278 9.70 8.51 14.30
CA PHE A 278 9.44 9.89 13.89
C PHE A 278 8.75 10.66 15.04
N LEU A 279 8.98 11.98 15.07
CA LEU A 279 8.30 12.88 16.01
C LEU A 279 6.89 13.16 15.51
N ASP A 280 5.95 12.30 15.89
CA ASP A 280 4.52 12.50 15.60
C ASP A 280 3.88 13.46 16.63
N GLY A 281 3.44 14.62 16.15
CA GLY A 281 2.92 15.72 16.95
C GLY A 281 3.79 16.98 16.85
N GLY A 282 3.72 17.86 17.85
CA GLY A 282 4.52 19.07 17.91
C GLY A 282 3.73 20.33 18.29
N PRO A 283 4.24 21.52 17.96
CA PRO A 283 3.60 22.78 18.30
C PRO A 283 2.25 22.94 17.60
N LEU A 284 1.28 23.45 18.35
CA LEU A 284 -0.09 23.73 17.91
C LEU A 284 -0.35 25.24 17.87
N PRO A 285 -1.15 25.73 16.91
CA PRO A 285 -1.54 27.14 16.86
C PRO A 285 -2.53 27.47 17.98
N GLY A 286 -2.45 28.67 18.55
CA GLY A 286 -3.41 29.14 19.57
C GLY A 286 -2.72 29.74 20.80
N ASP A 287 -3.50 30.42 21.63
CA ASP A 287 -3.02 31.04 22.86
C ASP A 287 -3.08 30.03 24.02
N PRO A 288 -1.94 29.63 24.63
CA PRO A 288 -1.92 28.69 25.74
C PRO A 288 -2.71 29.17 26.97
N ALA A 289 -2.91 30.49 27.13
CA ALA A 289 -3.71 31.05 28.22
C ALA A 289 -5.22 30.84 28.02
N ARG A 290 -5.66 30.50 26.81
CA ARG A 290 -7.06 30.25 26.45
C ARG A 290 -7.39 28.77 26.27
N TRP A 291 -6.47 27.89 26.66
CA TRP A 291 -6.64 26.44 26.57
C TRP A 291 -7.81 25.95 27.42
N ARG A 292 -8.65 25.09 26.84
CA ARG A 292 -9.70 24.35 27.55
C ARG A 292 -10.08 23.07 26.82
N HIS A 293 -10.37 22.02 27.58
CA HIS A 293 -11.12 20.87 27.11
C HIS A 293 -12.61 21.24 27.05
N LEU A 294 -13.31 20.82 26.00
CA LEU A 294 -14.75 21.10 25.84
C LEU A 294 -15.58 19.86 26.17
N SER A 295 -15.54 18.86 25.30
CA SER A 295 -16.24 17.58 25.47
C SER A 295 -15.68 16.53 24.52
N GLY A 296 -15.73 15.26 24.92
CA GLY A 296 -15.25 14.15 24.10
C GLY A 296 -13.82 14.43 23.61
N PRO A 297 -13.53 14.27 22.30
CA PRO A 297 -12.19 14.48 21.78
C PRO A 297 -11.86 15.96 21.48
N TRP A 298 -12.74 16.92 21.81
CA TRP A 298 -12.62 18.32 21.38
C TRP A 298 -12.03 19.27 22.43
N TYR A 299 -11.08 20.09 21.99
CA TYR A 299 -10.40 21.12 22.78
C TYR A 299 -10.38 22.45 22.03
N GLN A 300 -10.07 23.55 22.73
CA GLN A 300 -10.01 24.89 22.13
C GLN A 300 -8.95 25.78 22.77
N ALA A 301 -8.35 26.65 21.95
CA ALA A 301 -7.48 27.75 22.37
C ALA A 301 -7.76 28.99 21.51
N GLY A 302 -8.67 29.85 21.99
CA GLY A 302 -9.10 31.03 21.24
C GLY A 302 -9.81 30.66 19.93
N ASP A 303 -9.28 31.14 18.81
CA ASP A 303 -9.84 30.91 17.45
C ASP A 303 -9.33 29.62 16.78
N HIS A 304 -8.84 28.67 17.58
CA HIS A 304 -8.44 27.34 17.14
C HIS A 304 -9.14 26.28 17.98
N CYS A 305 -9.63 25.23 17.33
CA CYS A 305 -10.08 24.02 17.98
C CYS A 305 -9.13 22.86 17.64
N PHE A 306 -9.12 21.86 18.50
CA PHE A 306 -8.29 20.67 18.36
C PHE A 306 -9.09 19.42 18.60
N ARG A 307 -8.66 18.34 17.95
CA ARG A 307 -9.22 17.01 18.21
C ARG A 307 -8.11 15.99 18.43
N LYS A 308 -8.18 15.26 19.55
CA LYS A 308 -7.25 14.14 19.82
C LYS A 308 -7.51 13.02 18.82
N GLN A 309 -6.45 12.54 18.18
CA GLN A 309 -6.45 11.41 17.25
C GLN A 309 -6.36 10.09 18.03
N TRP A 310 -6.73 8.99 17.38
CA TRP A 310 -6.56 7.64 17.94
C TRP A 310 -5.10 7.31 18.29
N HIS A 311 -4.14 7.85 17.53
CA HIS A 311 -2.69 7.68 17.74
C HIS A 311 -2.12 8.61 18.84
N GLY A 312 -2.97 9.35 19.56
CA GLY A 312 -2.60 10.10 20.76
C GLY A 312 -2.31 11.59 20.58
N HIS A 313 -1.80 12.05 19.42
CA HIS A 313 -1.58 13.48 19.17
C HIS A 313 -2.86 14.20 18.72
N ALA A 314 -2.82 15.53 18.61
CA ALA A 314 -3.97 16.32 18.17
C ALA A 314 -3.71 17.11 16.90
N GLU A 315 -4.75 17.25 16.08
CA GLU A 315 -4.77 18.15 14.93
C GLU A 315 -5.58 19.41 15.26
N ALA A 316 -5.32 20.50 14.53
CA ALA A 316 -5.93 21.79 14.76
C ALA A 316 -6.74 22.27 13.54
N ALA A 317 -7.81 23.04 13.79
CA ALA A 317 -8.52 23.80 12.78
C ALA A 317 -8.84 25.21 13.27
N LYS A 318 -8.84 26.17 12.35
CA LYS A 318 -9.26 27.54 12.64
C LYS A 318 -10.78 27.63 12.71
N VAL A 319 -11.28 28.28 13.75
CA VAL A 319 -12.71 28.46 14.04
C VAL A 319 -13.00 29.87 14.51
N ASP A 320 -14.26 30.26 14.52
CA ASP A 320 -14.68 31.43 15.28
C ASP A 320 -14.82 31.06 16.76
N GLY A 321 -13.84 31.45 17.58
CA GLY A 321 -13.75 30.96 18.95
C GLY A 321 -14.89 31.40 19.87
N LYS A 322 -15.63 32.45 19.49
CA LYS A 322 -16.77 32.98 20.26
C LYS A 322 -18.06 32.19 20.02
N THR A 323 -18.22 31.61 18.83
CA THR A 323 -19.43 30.88 18.42
C THR A 323 -19.21 29.38 18.26
N PHE A 324 -17.99 28.90 18.56
CA PHE A 324 -17.65 27.49 18.47
C PHE A 324 -18.43 26.66 19.49
N GLU A 325 -19.10 25.62 19.00
CA GLU A 325 -19.97 24.72 19.74
C GLU A 325 -19.69 23.28 19.30
N VAL A 326 -19.44 22.39 20.26
CA VAL A 326 -19.30 20.95 20.00
C VAL A 326 -20.70 20.34 20.01
N LEU A 327 -21.02 19.56 18.98
CA LEU A 327 -22.34 18.93 18.84
C LEU A 327 -22.30 17.49 19.34
N ASN A 328 -21.23 16.76 19.00
CA ASN A 328 -20.92 15.41 19.46
C ASN A 328 -19.43 15.10 19.16
N ASP A 329 -19.00 13.85 19.31
CA ASP A 329 -17.60 13.45 19.11
C ASP A 329 -17.11 13.60 17.65
N THR A 330 -18.05 13.65 16.69
CA THR A 330 -17.74 13.75 15.25
C THR A 330 -17.88 15.18 14.73
N TYR A 331 -18.88 15.93 15.19
CA TYR A 331 -19.29 17.23 14.63
C TYR A 331 -19.16 18.36 15.64
N ALA A 332 -18.74 19.52 15.12
CA ALA A 332 -18.78 20.80 15.80
C ALA A 332 -19.24 21.87 14.81
N LYS A 333 -19.67 23.04 15.29
CA LYS A 333 -20.05 24.17 14.43
C LYS A 333 -19.52 25.48 14.98
N ASP A 334 -19.44 26.46 14.09
CA ASP A 334 -19.32 27.87 14.44
C ASP A 334 -20.18 28.71 13.48
N ARG A 335 -20.17 30.03 13.61
CA ARG A 335 -20.91 30.91 12.70
C ARG A 335 -20.52 30.78 11.21
N ASN A 336 -19.33 30.23 10.93
CA ASN A 336 -18.79 30.08 9.58
C ASN A 336 -19.12 28.72 8.96
N GLY A 337 -19.78 27.81 9.70
CA GLY A 337 -20.21 26.51 9.19
C GLY A 337 -19.96 25.35 10.15
N VAL A 338 -20.10 24.14 9.60
CA VAL A 338 -19.98 22.88 10.35
C VAL A 338 -18.64 22.23 10.07
N LEU A 339 -17.98 21.76 11.13
CA LEU A 339 -16.79 20.93 11.10
C LEU A 339 -17.20 19.48 11.38
N CYS A 340 -16.63 18.56 10.62
CA CYS A 340 -16.72 17.13 10.88
C CYS A 340 -15.28 16.62 10.94
N MET A 341 -14.87 16.14 12.11
CA MET A 341 -13.50 15.67 12.34
C MET A 341 -12.46 16.72 11.94
N LEU A 342 -12.61 17.96 12.43
CA LEU A 342 -11.81 19.16 12.07
C LEU A 342 -11.94 19.65 10.61
N VAL A 343 -12.57 18.89 9.72
CA VAL A 343 -12.76 19.29 8.32
C VAL A 343 -14.04 20.09 8.17
N ARG A 344 -13.91 21.36 7.78
CA ARG A 344 -15.05 22.24 7.47
C ARG A 344 -15.79 21.75 6.23
N LYS A 345 -17.09 21.50 6.36
CA LYS A 345 -17.95 21.02 5.28
C LYS A 345 -18.63 22.19 4.58
N ARG A 346 -18.63 22.15 3.25
CA ARG A 346 -19.21 23.20 2.39
C ARG A 346 -20.70 22.95 2.16
N GLY A 347 -21.49 24.02 2.10
CA GLY A 347 -22.91 23.94 1.75
C GLY A 347 -23.79 23.28 2.81
N ILE A 348 -23.39 23.38 4.09
CA ILE A 348 -24.20 22.99 5.25
C ILE A 348 -24.39 24.23 6.11
N ASP A 349 -25.63 24.60 6.37
CA ASP A 349 -25.98 25.78 7.18
C ASP A 349 -25.94 25.43 8.68
N PRO A 350 -25.03 26.02 9.49
CA PRO A 350 -24.90 25.69 10.90
C PRO A 350 -26.15 26.05 11.74
N ALA A 351 -27.06 26.88 11.24
CA ALA A 351 -28.29 27.28 11.93
C ALA A 351 -29.46 26.29 11.78
N ARG A 352 -29.40 25.36 10.82
CA ARG A 352 -30.51 24.43 10.47
C ARG A 352 -30.17 22.96 10.69
N ILE A 353 -29.01 22.68 11.26
CA ILE A 353 -28.54 21.30 11.44
C ILE A 353 -29.01 20.66 12.73
N GLU A 354 -29.10 19.34 12.69
CA GLU A 354 -29.39 18.48 13.84
C GLU A 354 -28.55 17.21 13.75
N THR A 355 -28.01 16.75 14.87
CA THR A 355 -27.29 15.48 14.95
C THR A 355 -28.27 14.33 15.08
N VAL A 356 -27.99 13.21 14.39
CA VAL A 356 -28.78 11.98 14.48
C VAL A 356 -27.83 10.86 14.91
N GLY A 357 -27.65 10.70 16.22
CA GLY A 357 -26.54 9.93 16.77
C GLY A 357 -25.19 10.64 16.59
N ASP A 358 -24.10 9.88 16.68
CA ASP A 358 -22.75 10.45 16.63
C ASP A 358 -22.23 10.63 15.20
N ASP A 359 -22.60 9.75 14.28
CA ASP A 359 -21.99 9.71 12.94
C ASP A 359 -22.75 10.50 11.88
N TYR A 360 -24.01 10.87 12.17
CA TYR A 360 -24.90 11.50 11.21
C TYR A 360 -25.29 12.94 11.56
N LEU A 361 -25.39 13.74 10.52
CA LEU A 361 -25.87 15.11 10.57
C LEU A 361 -27.00 15.29 9.56
N ARG A 362 -28.07 15.93 9.99
CA ARG A 362 -29.23 16.28 9.18
C ARG A 362 -29.23 17.78 8.88
N ASP A 363 -29.49 18.15 7.63
CA ASP A 363 -29.76 19.52 7.17
C ASP A 363 -31.06 19.50 6.36
N GLY A 364 -32.19 19.68 7.03
CA GLY A 364 -33.52 19.51 6.42
C GLY A 364 -33.69 18.10 5.84
N GLY A 365 -33.94 18.00 4.53
CA GLY A 365 -34.10 16.72 3.81
C GLY A 365 -32.79 16.04 3.40
N ARG A 366 -31.63 16.58 3.80
CA ARG A 366 -30.31 16.03 3.47
C ARG A 366 -29.71 15.35 4.69
N LEU A 367 -29.02 14.24 4.46
CA LEU A 367 -28.32 13.45 5.49
C LEU A 367 -26.84 13.34 5.13
N PHE A 368 -25.98 13.44 6.14
CA PHE A 368 -24.53 13.29 6.00
C PHE A 368 -24.04 12.23 6.98
N TYR A 369 -23.16 11.34 6.52
CA TYR A 369 -22.45 10.35 7.33
C TYR A 369 -20.95 10.68 7.29
N PHE A 370 -20.33 10.93 8.45
CA PHE A 370 -18.98 11.50 8.57
C PHE A 370 -18.74 12.68 7.60
N GLY A 371 -19.75 13.55 7.49
CA GLY A 371 -19.73 14.76 6.66
C GLY A 371 -19.77 14.51 5.14
N LYS A 372 -19.98 13.28 4.68
CA LYS A 372 -20.27 12.96 3.28
C LYS A 372 -21.78 12.84 3.09
N GLU A 373 -22.32 13.52 2.09
CA GLU A 373 -23.75 13.46 1.79
C GLU A 373 -24.16 12.04 1.37
N VAL A 374 -25.19 11.51 2.02
CA VAL A 374 -25.80 10.22 1.69
C VAL A 374 -26.64 10.39 0.43
N LYS A 375 -26.28 9.68 -0.65
CA LYS A 375 -26.99 9.69 -1.94
C LYS A 375 -28.00 8.54 -2.07
N ALA A 376 -28.13 7.71 -1.04
CA ALA A 376 -29.10 6.63 -0.99
C ALA A 376 -30.54 7.19 -1.01
N ARG A 377 -31.47 6.44 -1.60
CA ARG A 377 -32.90 6.73 -1.52
C ARG A 377 -33.39 6.40 -0.09
N PHE A 378 -33.39 7.41 0.77
CA PHE A 378 -33.72 7.34 2.19
C PHE A 378 -34.33 8.68 2.62
N ASP A 379 -35.34 8.65 3.50
CA ASP A 379 -35.98 9.88 3.97
C ASP A 379 -35.29 10.39 5.23
N ALA A 380 -34.40 11.37 5.04
CA ALA A 380 -33.62 11.98 6.11
C ALA A 380 -34.47 12.72 7.14
N ALA A 381 -35.63 13.26 6.74
CA ALA A 381 -36.46 14.08 7.62
C ALA A 381 -37.10 13.26 8.76
N THR A 382 -37.32 11.97 8.51
CA THR A 382 -37.91 11.02 9.47
C THR A 382 -36.89 10.02 10.01
N ALA A 383 -35.60 10.27 9.77
CA ALA A 383 -34.52 9.38 10.19
C ALA A 383 -34.39 9.33 11.73
N GLU A 384 -34.31 8.13 12.28
CA GLU A 384 -34.03 7.86 13.68
C GLU A 384 -32.95 6.77 13.82
N VAL A 385 -32.21 6.81 14.93
CA VAL A 385 -31.24 5.77 15.28
C VAL A 385 -32.01 4.56 15.82
N VAL A 386 -31.84 3.41 15.18
CA VAL A 386 -32.48 2.14 15.62
C VAL A 386 -31.48 1.18 16.27
N GLY A 387 -30.18 1.37 16.02
CA GLY A 387 -29.10 0.60 16.65
C GLY A 387 -27.71 1.12 16.24
N PRO A 388 -26.64 0.48 16.72
CA PRO A 388 -25.27 0.88 16.39
C PRO A 388 -25.06 0.84 14.87
N ASP A 389 -24.65 1.94 14.25
CA ASP A 389 -24.52 2.13 12.79
C ASP A 389 -25.80 2.09 11.95
N PHE A 390 -27.00 1.89 12.53
CA PHE A 390 -28.25 1.77 11.79
C PHE A 390 -29.21 2.95 11.99
N LEU A 391 -29.64 3.55 10.87
CA LEU A 391 -30.77 4.46 10.81
C LEU A 391 -31.99 3.80 10.17
N ARG A 392 -33.17 4.21 10.64
CA ARG A 392 -34.46 3.90 10.04
C ARG A 392 -35.17 5.19 9.64
N ASP A 393 -35.82 5.20 8.49
CA ASP A 393 -36.75 6.28 8.13
C ASP A 393 -38.22 5.90 8.38
N GLY A 394 -39.12 6.87 8.24
CA GLY A 394 -40.56 6.70 8.48
C GLY A 394 -41.26 5.70 7.55
N GLN A 395 -40.58 5.20 6.51
CA GLN A 395 -41.08 4.12 5.65
C GLN A 395 -40.53 2.75 6.05
N GLY A 396 -39.74 2.67 7.13
CA GLY A 396 -39.09 1.45 7.59
C GLY A 396 -37.88 1.04 6.76
N ARG A 397 -37.34 1.92 5.89
CA ARG A 397 -36.10 1.62 5.15
C ARG A 397 -34.93 1.76 6.12
N LEU A 398 -33.93 0.90 5.94
CA LEU A 398 -32.72 0.90 6.77
C LEU A 398 -31.52 1.44 6.00
N LEU A 399 -30.69 2.19 6.72
CA LEU A 399 -29.39 2.65 6.28
C LEU A 399 -28.34 2.16 7.28
N GLN A 400 -27.26 1.55 6.79
CA GLN A 400 -26.08 1.21 7.58
C GLN A 400 -24.89 2.03 7.06
N GLY A 401 -24.32 2.88 7.90
CA GLY A 401 -23.40 3.93 7.45
C GLY A 401 -24.04 4.77 6.33
N ASN A 402 -23.45 4.79 5.15
CA ASN A 402 -24.01 5.51 3.99
C ASN A 402 -24.71 4.63 2.94
N GLN A 403 -24.94 3.34 3.24
CA GLN A 403 -25.49 2.37 2.30
C GLN A 403 -26.88 1.88 2.71
N PRO A 404 -27.81 1.69 1.76
CA PRO A 404 -29.07 1.00 2.03
C PRO A 404 -28.82 -0.43 2.51
N TYR A 405 -29.48 -0.84 3.59
CA TYR A 405 -29.39 -2.22 4.09
C TYR A 405 -30.63 -3.03 3.65
N ARG A 406 -30.42 -4.12 2.89
CA ARG A 406 -31.50 -4.90 2.24
C ARG A 406 -31.33 -6.43 2.32
N ARG A 407 -30.88 -6.96 3.47
CA ARG A 407 -30.68 -8.42 3.67
C ARG A 407 -31.93 -9.16 4.16
N GLY A 408 -33.10 -8.76 3.67
CA GLY A 408 -34.38 -9.38 4.03
C GLY A 408 -34.83 -9.12 5.48
N VAL A 409 -34.29 -8.08 6.13
CA VAL A 409 -34.70 -7.60 7.46
C VAL A 409 -35.93 -6.71 7.32
N ASP A 410 -36.92 -6.88 8.19
CA ASP A 410 -38.06 -5.98 8.28
C ASP A 410 -37.68 -4.74 9.10
N GLY A 411 -37.24 -3.69 8.42
CA GLY A 411 -36.81 -2.46 9.07
C GLY A 411 -37.91 -1.74 9.84
N ALA A 412 -39.18 -1.86 9.44
CA ALA A 412 -40.29 -1.20 10.12
C ALA A 412 -40.47 -1.70 11.56
N THR A 413 -40.11 -2.95 11.83
CA THR A 413 -40.26 -3.59 13.14
C THR A 413 -38.94 -3.96 13.80
N LEU A 414 -37.81 -3.69 13.15
CA LEU A 414 -36.47 -3.93 13.70
C LEU A 414 -36.28 -3.18 15.01
N ALA A 415 -35.81 -3.89 16.02
CA ALA A 415 -35.40 -3.37 17.31
C ALA A 415 -34.12 -4.10 17.76
N PHE A 416 -33.10 -3.32 18.13
CA PHE A 416 -31.93 -3.86 18.83
C PHE A 416 -32.30 -4.11 20.28
N LEU A 417 -32.06 -5.34 20.74
CA LEU A 417 -32.29 -5.74 22.12
C LEU A 417 -31.04 -5.48 22.98
N SER A 418 -29.86 -5.57 22.35
CA SER A 418 -28.56 -5.25 22.91
C SER A 418 -27.55 -4.95 21.78
N GLU A 419 -26.28 -4.73 22.13
CA GLU A 419 -25.18 -4.68 21.16
C GLU A 419 -24.89 -6.04 20.47
N TYR A 420 -25.55 -7.12 20.91
CA TYR A 420 -25.35 -8.49 20.40
C TYR A 420 -26.57 -9.08 19.73
N PHE A 421 -27.78 -8.63 20.06
CA PHE A 421 -29.02 -9.22 19.54
C PHE A 421 -29.98 -8.15 19.04
N ALA A 422 -30.67 -8.47 17.96
CA ALA A 422 -31.78 -7.67 17.44
C ALA A 422 -32.93 -8.59 17.04
N ARG A 423 -34.12 -8.04 16.86
CA ARG A 423 -35.26 -8.77 16.29
C ARG A 423 -36.09 -7.87 15.40
N ASP A 424 -36.73 -8.47 14.42
CA ASP A 424 -37.86 -7.88 13.73
C ASP A 424 -39.10 -8.77 13.92
N ARG A 425 -40.21 -8.45 13.24
CA ARG A 425 -41.45 -9.22 13.36
C ARG A 425 -41.32 -10.68 12.90
N ALA A 426 -40.36 -11.00 12.05
CA ALA A 426 -40.20 -12.31 11.43
C ALA A 426 -39.02 -13.12 11.97
N ARG A 427 -37.96 -12.48 12.49
CA ARG A 427 -36.72 -13.14 12.89
C ARG A 427 -36.05 -12.50 14.11
N VAL A 428 -35.26 -13.32 14.80
CA VAL A 428 -34.25 -12.88 15.77
C VAL A 428 -32.88 -12.92 15.08
N TYR A 429 -32.02 -11.97 15.38
CA TYR A 429 -30.70 -11.79 14.80
C TYR A 429 -29.62 -11.73 15.87
N VAL A 430 -28.45 -12.28 15.56
CA VAL A 430 -27.20 -11.90 16.21
C VAL A 430 -26.59 -10.73 15.42
N TYR A 431 -26.17 -9.70 16.14
CA TYR A 431 -25.43 -8.59 15.57
C TYR A 431 -23.92 -8.85 15.66
N TYR A 432 -23.29 -9.05 14.50
CA TYR A 432 -21.89 -9.44 14.40
C TYR A 432 -21.00 -8.25 14.05
N HIS A 433 -20.10 -7.89 14.97
CA HIS A 433 -19.00 -6.92 14.80
C HIS A 433 -19.40 -5.58 14.15
N GLY A 434 -20.55 -5.01 14.49
CA GLY A 434 -20.95 -3.72 13.93
C GLY A 434 -21.36 -3.77 12.44
N ALA A 435 -21.40 -4.96 11.84
CA ALA A 435 -21.42 -5.10 10.39
C ALA A 435 -22.64 -5.86 9.85
N GLU A 436 -23.13 -6.88 10.56
CA GLU A 436 -24.15 -7.77 10.00
C GLU A 436 -25.18 -8.25 11.03
N LEU A 437 -26.45 -8.25 10.59
CA LEU A 437 -27.55 -8.93 11.28
C LEU A 437 -27.70 -10.34 10.74
N VAL A 438 -27.27 -11.34 11.51
CA VAL A 438 -27.32 -12.76 11.12
C VAL A 438 -28.54 -13.42 11.76
N PRO A 439 -29.49 -13.98 10.98
CA PRO A 439 -30.69 -14.58 11.54
C PRO A 439 -30.38 -15.86 12.33
N LEU A 440 -31.01 -16.01 13.49
CA LEU A 440 -31.05 -17.28 14.22
C LEU A 440 -32.18 -18.16 13.66
N PRO A 441 -31.87 -19.33 13.07
CA PRO A 441 -32.87 -20.18 12.45
C PRO A 441 -33.79 -20.80 13.50
N GLY A 442 -35.09 -20.87 13.20
CA GLY A 442 -36.08 -21.58 14.01
C GLY A 442 -36.46 -20.90 15.34
N VAL A 443 -36.04 -19.65 15.57
CA VAL A 443 -36.38 -18.88 16.77
C VAL A 443 -37.64 -18.06 16.54
N ASP A 444 -38.62 -18.18 17.44
CA ASP A 444 -39.82 -17.32 17.45
C ASP A 444 -39.49 -15.93 18.01
N PRO A 445 -39.60 -14.84 17.23
CA PRO A 445 -39.29 -13.49 17.69
C PRO A 445 -40.18 -13.00 18.83
N ALA A 446 -41.43 -13.50 18.91
CA ALA A 446 -42.38 -13.08 19.93
C ALA A 446 -42.02 -13.62 21.32
N GLY A 447 -41.49 -14.84 21.38
CA GLY A 447 -41.04 -15.50 22.62
C GLY A 447 -39.63 -15.11 23.07
N PHE A 448 -38.82 -14.52 22.19
CA PHE A 448 -37.43 -14.20 22.49
C PHE A 448 -37.27 -12.98 23.41
N HIS A 449 -36.52 -13.14 24.49
CA HIS A 449 -36.17 -12.07 25.43
C HIS A 449 -34.74 -12.24 25.95
N LEU A 450 -34.15 -11.15 26.45
CA LEU A 450 -32.80 -11.15 27.01
C LEU A 450 -32.83 -11.49 28.50
N GLU A 451 -31.91 -12.37 28.91
CA GLU A 451 -31.56 -12.58 30.33
C GLU A 451 -30.40 -11.65 30.73
N GLN A 452 -29.44 -11.45 29.80
CA GLN A 452 -28.30 -10.54 29.89
C GLN A 452 -28.07 -9.91 28.50
N PRO A 453 -27.29 -8.81 28.37
CA PRO A 453 -27.04 -8.21 27.06
C PRO A 453 -26.54 -9.20 26.01
N ASP A 454 -25.68 -10.14 26.39
CA ASP A 454 -25.06 -11.16 25.55
C ASP A 454 -25.72 -12.55 25.67
N ILE A 455 -26.86 -12.67 26.37
CA ILE A 455 -27.59 -13.93 26.54
C ILE A 455 -29.10 -13.73 26.32
N GLY A 456 -29.63 -14.38 25.28
CA GLY A 456 -31.06 -14.42 24.99
C GLY A 456 -31.68 -15.81 25.19
N THR A 457 -33.01 -15.87 25.31
CA THR A 457 -33.77 -17.11 25.46
C THR A 457 -35.13 -17.01 24.76
N ASP A 458 -35.60 -18.11 24.17
CA ASP A 458 -36.96 -18.26 23.64
C ASP A 458 -37.88 -19.04 24.59
N GLY A 459 -37.42 -19.29 25.82
CA GLY A 459 -38.10 -20.12 26.83
C GLY A 459 -37.87 -21.62 26.68
N ARG A 460 -37.30 -22.08 25.57
CA ARG A 460 -36.89 -23.50 25.35
C ARG A 460 -35.38 -23.65 25.29
N ARG A 461 -34.68 -22.68 24.69
CA ARG A 461 -33.25 -22.68 24.40
C ARG A 461 -32.62 -21.36 24.83
N ARG A 462 -31.39 -21.43 25.30
CA ARG A 462 -30.56 -20.25 25.66
C ARG A 462 -29.52 -20.02 24.57
N TYR A 463 -29.41 -18.78 24.11
CA TYR A 463 -28.55 -18.33 23.03
C TYR A 463 -27.50 -17.38 23.63
N VAL A 464 -26.26 -17.84 23.72
CA VAL A 464 -25.14 -17.07 24.28
C VAL A 464 -24.30 -16.52 23.14
N TYR A 465 -24.08 -15.20 23.10
CA TYR A 465 -23.35 -14.53 22.01
C TYR A 465 -21.93 -15.08 21.85
N GLN A 466 -21.17 -15.27 22.94
CA GLN A 466 -19.80 -15.78 22.87
C GLN A 466 -19.75 -17.22 22.33
N ALA A 467 -20.73 -18.05 22.70
CA ALA A 467 -20.86 -19.41 22.22
C ALA A 467 -21.18 -19.42 20.71
N TRP A 468 -22.15 -18.60 20.30
CA TRP A 468 -22.48 -18.38 18.90
C TRP A 468 -21.28 -17.82 18.11
N LEU A 469 -20.54 -16.85 18.66
CA LEU A 469 -19.37 -16.23 18.04
C LEU A 469 -18.25 -17.25 17.84
N ALA A 470 -18.05 -18.12 18.82
CA ALA A 470 -17.10 -19.23 18.76
C ALA A 470 -17.48 -20.19 17.62
N ALA A 471 -18.75 -20.60 17.51
CA ALA A 471 -19.26 -21.42 16.41
C ALA A 471 -19.15 -20.70 15.06
N TRP A 472 -19.49 -19.41 15.03
CA TRP A 472 -19.46 -18.56 13.84
C TRP A 472 -18.04 -18.38 13.32
N ARG A 473 -17.03 -18.28 14.19
CA ARG A 473 -15.59 -18.19 13.83
C ARG A 473 -15.06 -19.50 13.25
N VAL A 474 -15.65 -20.65 13.59
CA VAL A 474 -15.24 -21.96 13.07
C VAL A 474 -16.19 -22.48 11.98
N ARG A 475 -17.19 -21.69 11.54
CA ARG A 475 -18.19 -22.13 10.55
C ARG A 475 -17.60 -22.55 9.20
N HIS A 476 -16.38 -22.10 8.91
CA HIS A 476 -15.60 -22.53 7.74
C HIS A 476 -15.07 -23.96 7.86
N ARG A 477 -15.05 -24.52 9.08
CA ARG A 477 -14.63 -25.90 9.39
C ARG A 477 -15.82 -26.85 9.53
N SER A 478 -16.97 -26.33 9.97
CA SER A 478 -18.22 -27.09 10.10
C SER A 478 -19.41 -26.18 9.79
N PRO A 479 -20.45 -26.66 9.08
CA PRO A 479 -21.64 -25.86 8.83
C PRO A 479 -22.25 -25.35 10.14
N MET A 480 -22.78 -24.11 10.11
CA MET A 480 -23.37 -23.50 11.31
C MET A 480 -24.53 -24.37 11.80
N PRO A 481 -24.53 -24.82 13.06
CA PRO A 481 -25.63 -25.63 13.56
C PRO A 481 -26.89 -24.78 13.69
N ASP A 482 -28.05 -25.41 13.57
CA ASP A 482 -29.36 -24.76 13.79
C ASP A 482 -29.50 -24.20 15.21
N TYR A 483 -28.68 -24.68 16.15
CA TYR A 483 -28.60 -24.20 17.51
C TYR A 483 -27.19 -24.37 18.09
N VAL A 484 -26.70 -23.35 18.79
CA VAL A 484 -25.42 -23.37 19.51
C VAL A 484 -25.73 -23.38 21.01
N PRO A 485 -25.38 -24.43 21.76
CA PRO A 485 -25.70 -24.51 23.19
C PRO A 485 -24.84 -23.54 24.03
N PRO A 486 -25.30 -23.12 25.23
CA PRO A 486 -24.59 -22.13 26.06
C PRO A 486 -23.18 -22.54 26.48
N ASP A 487 -22.96 -23.83 26.66
CA ASP A 487 -21.69 -24.46 27.02
C ASP A 487 -20.85 -24.83 25.79
N TYR A 488 -21.21 -24.33 24.60
CA TYR A 488 -20.39 -24.51 23.41
C TYR A 488 -19.02 -23.83 23.61
N VAL A 489 -18.04 -24.68 23.87
CA VAL A 489 -16.63 -24.33 23.80
C VAL A 489 -16.19 -24.66 22.39
N ALA A 490 -15.76 -23.65 21.63
CA ALA A 490 -15.09 -23.93 20.36
C ALA A 490 -13.91 -24.87 20.66
N PRO A 491 -13.71 -25.95 19.88
CA PRO A 491 -12.53 -26.80 20.02
C PRO A 491 -11.31 -25.89 20.08
N GLU A 492 -10.55 -25.95 21.18
CA GLU A 492 -9.60 -24.91 21.58
C GLU A 492 -8.75 -24.42 20.40
N ALA A 493 -8.56 -23.10 20.30
CA ALA A 493 -7.57 -22.49 19.42
C ALA A 493 -6.10 -22.85 19.75
N GLY A 494 -5.88 -23.83 20.64
CA GLY A 494 -4.59 -24.45 20.98
C GLY A 494 -4.58 -25.98 20.88
N ALA A 495 -5.72 -26.64 20.67
CA ALA A 495 -5.71 -28.03 20.21
C ALA A 495 -5.64 -27.96 18.69
N GLN A 496 -4.51 -28.39 18.13
CA GLN A 496 -4.53 -29.03 16.83
C GLN A 496 -5.80 -29.87 16.83
N VAL A 497 -6.76 -29.52 15.95
CA VAL A 497 -7.69 -30.52 15.43
C VAL A 497 -6.78 -31.70 15.19
N ALA A 498 -7.00 -32.79 15.93
CA ALA A 498 -6.45 -34.07 15.58
C ALA A 498 -6.87 -34.18 14.13
N ALA A 499 -5.89 -33.88 13.28
CA ALA A 499 -6.08 -33.88 11.88
C ALA A 499 -6.62 -35.29 11.66
N GLY A 500 -7.77 -35.41 10.99
CA GLY A 500 -7.87 -36.57 10.11
C GLY A 500 -6.50 -36.66 9.44
N PRO A 501 -5.80 -37.78 9.63
CA PRO A 501 -4.36 -37.88 9.89
C PRO A 501 -3.58 -36.70 9.32
N ALA A 502 -2.79 -36.01 10.15
CA ALA A 502 -1.98 -34.85 9.74
C ALA A 502 -1.51 -35.07 8.30
N PRO A 503 -1.98 -34.25 7.34
CA PRO A 503 -1.60 -34.47 5.96
C PRO A 503 -0.08 -34.45 5.94
N GLU A 504 0.52 -35.49 5.36
CA GLU A 504 1.97 -35.72 5.42
C GLU A 504 2.70 -34.40 5.15
N SER A 505 3.42 -33.89 6.15
CA SER A 505 4.39 -32.82 5.91
C SER A 505 5.51 -33.43 5.09
N VAL A 506 5.76 -32.87 3.92
CA VAL A 506 6.82 -33.38 3.04
C VAL A 506 7.99 -32.42 3.10
N SER A 507 9.12 -32.93 3.57
CA SER A 507 10.39 -32.21 3.63
C SER A 507 11.13 -32.36 2.30
N ALA A 508 11.76 -31.29 1.83
CA ALA A 508 12.60 -31.27 0.63
C ALA A 508 13.73 -32.33 0.66
N HIS A 509 14.14 -32.81 1.84
CA HIS A 509 15.27 -33.74 2.00
C HIS A 509 14.92 -35.23 1.91
N ALA A 510 13.65 -35.63 1.85
CA ALA A 510 13.26 -37.05 1.88
C ALA A 510 13.63 -37.86 0.62
N SER A 511 14.27 -37.24 -0.38
CA SER A 511 14.71 -37.93 -1.62
C SER A 511 16.10 -37.53 -2.13
N SER A 512 16.89 -36.78 -1.36
CA SER A 512 18.28 -36.47 -1.68
C SER A 512 19.23 -37.55 -1.16
N GLN A 513 19.78 -38.38 -2.05
CA GLN A 513 20.93 -39.25 -1.74
C GLN A 513 22.22 -38.42 -1.63
N ALA A 514 22.38 -37.63 -0.56
CA ALA A 514 23.68 -37.15 -0.09
C ALA A 514 23.53 -36.47 1.28
N PRO A 515 24.31 -36.84 2.31
CA PRO A 515 24.32 -36.12 3.58
C PRO A 515 25.24 -34.89 3.46
N LEU A 516 24.66 -33.70 3.41
CA LEU A 516 25.39 -32.44 3.64
C LEU A 516 25.42 -32.18 5.15
N ALA A 517 26.59 -32.32 5.75
CA ALA A 517 26.85 -32.04 7.16
C ALA A 517 26.92 -30.52 7.40
N GLY A 518 26.01 -29.99 8.21
CA GLY A 518 26.04 -28.60 8.68
C GLY A 518 24.70 -28.16 9.26
N THR A 519 24.72 -27.27 10.24
CA THR A 519 23.54 -26.56 10.75
C THR A 519 22.93 -25.71 9.63
N VAL A 520 21.88 -26.22 8.98
CA VAL A 520 21.17 -25.50 7.92
C VAL A 520 20.32 -24.42 8.59
N ALA A 521 20.63 -23.14 8.31
CA ALA A 521 19.77 -22.02 8.69
C ALA A 521 18.35 -22.27 8.14
N ALA A 522 17.31 -21.87 8.90
CA ALA A 522 15.93 -22.10 8.48
C ALA A 522 15.70 -21.47 7.09
N ARG A 523 15.34 -22.29 6.09
CA ARG A 523 15.01 -21.80 4.75
C ARG A 523 13.62 -21.20 4.82
N HIS A 524 13.48 -19.91 4.55
CA HIS A 524 12.18 -19.24 4.56
C HIS A 524 11.72 -18.97 3.13
N ALA A 525 10.67 -19.66 2.67
CA ALA A 525 10.12 -19.43 1.34
C ALA A 525 9.44 -18.05 1.23
N CYS A 526 9.76 -17.32 0.18
CA CYS A 526 9.21 -15.99 -0.12
C CYS A 526 8.70 -15.84 -1.56
N VAL A 527 8.98 -16.80 -2.44
CA VAL A 527 8.51 -16.85 -3.84
C VAL A 527 7.70 -18.13 -4.07
N LEU A 528 6.57 -17.98 -4.76
CA LEU A 528 5.75 -19.06 -5.31
C LEU A 528 5.43 -18.74 -6.76
N GLU A 529 5.84 -19.59 -7.69
CA GLU A 529 5.55 -19.46 -9.13
C GLU A 529 5.25 -20.83 -9.75
N TRP A 530 4.66 -20.85 -10.95
CA TRP A 530 4.45 -22.09 -11.70
C TRP A 530 5.42 -22.22 -12.85
N THR A 531 5.85 -23.45 -13.13
CA THR A 531 6.54 -23.82 -14.37
C THR A 531 5.92 -25.10 -14.94
N ARG A 532 6.26 -25.44 -16.19
CA ARG A 532 5.95 -26.73 -16.80
C ARG A 532 7.24 -27.37 -17.27
N ASP A 533 7.38 -28.66 -17.01
CA ASP A 533 8.53 -29.42 -17.50
C ASP A 533 8.34 -29.88 -18.95
N ALA A 534 9.29 -30.65 -19.46
CA ALA A 534 9.29 -31.17 -20.83
C ALA A 534 8.11 -32.12 -21.15
N THR A 535 7.44 -32.69 -20.14
CA THR A 535 6.23 -33.50 -20.36
C THR A 535 4.96 -32.62 -20.39
N GLY A 536 5.09 -31.35 -20.02
CA GLY A 536 3.98 -30.39 -19.89
C GLY A 536 3.32 -30.40 -18.51
N GLU A 537 3.82 -31.23 -17.58
CA GLU A 537 3.31 -31.30 -16.21
C GLU A 537 3.62 -30.02 -15.44
N LEU A 538 2.64 -29.55 -14.67
CA LEU A 538 2.76 -28.34 -13.85
C LEU A 538 3.64 -28.63 -12.62
N ARG A 539 4.66 -27.80 -12.39
CA ARG A 539 5.55 -27.87 -11.22
C ARG A 539 5.49 -26.57 -10.43
N LEU A 540 5.53 -26.66 -9.11
CA LEU A 540 5.56 -25.49 -8.24
C LEU A 540 7.00 -25.07 -7.97
N VAL A 541 7.33 -23.81 -8.29
CA VAL A 541 8.60 -23.18 -7.93
C VAL A 541 8.45 -22.59 -6.52
N VAL A 542 9.29 -23.02 -5.60
CA VAL A 542 9.37 -22.50 -4.22
C VAL A 542 10.77 -21.96 -3.99
N ALA A 543 10.92 -20.66 -3.77
CA ALA A 543 12.24 -20.06 -3.55
C ALA A 543 12.28 -19.15 -2.33
N GLY A 544 13.48 -19.00 -1.77
CA GLY A 544 13.79 -18.16 -0.62
C GLY A 544 15.26 -17.77 -0.63
N GLU A 545 15.75 -17.23 0.48
CA GLU A 545 17.16 -16.85 0.58
C GLU A 545 18.06 -18.07 0.38
N GLY A 546 18.88 -18.05 -0.69
CA GLY A 546 19.87 -19.08 -0.99
C GLY A 546 19.34 -20.38 -1.62
N PHE A 547 18.04 -20.53 -1.88
CA PHE A 547 17.51 -21.77 -2.47
C PHE A 547 16.31 -21.54 -3.40
N CYS A 548 16.17 -22.43 -4.38
CA CYS A 548 14.96 -22.58 -5.20
C CYS A 548 14.70 -24.05 -5.48
N ASP A 549 13.57 -24.57 -5.01
CA ASP A 549 13.14 -25.95 -5.18
C ASP A 549 11.95 -26.03 -6.15
N ILE A 550 12.01 -27.00 -7.08
CA ILE A 550 10.96 -27.29 -8.04
C ILE A 550 10.21 -28.54 -7.59
N TRP A 551 8.93 -28.38 -7.25
CA TRP A 551 8.09 -29.41 -6.66
C TRP A 551 7.17 -30.06 -7.69
N ASP A 552 7.20 -31.38 -7.72
CA ASP A 552 6.10 -32.22 -8.18
C ASP A 552 5.08 -32.33 -7.05
N LEU A 553 3.94 -31.67 -7.22
CA LEU A 553 2.88 -31.70 -6.21
C LEU A 553 2.06 -33.01 -6.23
N ALA A 554 2.00 -33.70 -7.37
CA ALA A 554 1.30 -34.98 -7.49
C ALA A 554 2.09 -36.11 -6.81
N GLN A 555 3.41 -36.15 -7.04
CA GLN A 555 4.32 -37.11 -6.41
C GLN A 555 4.84 -36.62 -5.05
N ARG A 556 4.54 -35.38 -4.68
CA ARG A 556 4.97 -34.71 -3.44
C ARG A 556 6.48 -34.80 -3.25
N ARG A 557 7.27 -34.39 -4.24
CA ARG A 557 8.73 -34.40 -4.14
C ARG A 557 9.38 -33.28 -4.90
N VAL A 558 10.60 -32.93 -4.51
CA VAL A 558 11.46 -32.03 -5.28
C VAL A 558 12.02 -32.78 -6.48
N VAL A 559 11.87 -32.21 -7.67
CA VAL A 559 12.38 -32.77 -8.93
C VAL A 559 13.63 -32.04 -9.43
N ALA A 560 13.87 -30.81 -8.97
CA ALA A 560 15.09 -30.06 -9.21
C ALA A 560 15.30 -29.04 -8.06
N SER A 561 16.55 -28.73 -7.74
CA SER A 561 16.93 -27.72 -6.76
C SER A 561 18.07 -26.87 -7.30
N PHE A 562 18.03 -25.58 -7.01
CA PHE A 562 19.05 -24.60 -7.37
C PHE A 562 19.55 -23.91 -6.11
N GLU A 563 20.87 -23.79 -5.99
CA GLU A 563 21.47 -22.87 -5.03
C GLU A 563 21.44 -21.46 -5.63
N LEU A 564 20.82 -20.53 -4.91
CA LEU A 564 20.68 -19.16 -5.41
C LEU A 564 21.90 -18.32 -5.04
N PRO A 565 22.41 -17.47 -5.96
CA PRO A 565 23.51 -16.57 -5.62
C PRO A 565 23.10 -15.61 -4.50
N ARG A 566 24.11 -15.11 -3.77
CA ARG A 566 23.96 -14.02 -2.79
C ARG A 566 24.55 -12.76 -3.40
N PRO A 567 23.75 -11.96 -4.13
CA PRO A 567 24.28 -10.81 -4.86
C PRO A 567 24.79 -9.70 -3.95
N PHE A 568 24.41 -9.72 -2.67
CA PHE A 568 24.83 -8.73 -1.68
C PHE A 568 25.51 -9.42 -0.49
N VAL A 569 26.73 -8.98 -0.17
CA VAL A 569 27.44 -9.38 1.05
C VAL A 569 27.42 -8.19 1.99
N PRO A 570 26.63 -8.20 3.07
CA PRO A 570 26.58 -7.08 4.02
C PRO A 570 27.94 -6.89 4.69
N ASP A 571 28.31 -5.63 4.92
CA ASP A 571 29.29 -5.31 5.95
C ASP A 571 28.60 -5.46 7.32
N GLU A 572 29.04 -6.42 8.14
CA GLU A 572 28.39 -6.78 9.40
C GLU A 572 28.28 -5.61 10.39
N ALA A 573 29.10 -4.56 10.21
CA ALA A 573 29.09 -3.38 11.07
C ALA A 573 28.02 -2.33 10.68
N GLU A 574 27.53 -2.32 9.44
CA GLU A 574 26.70 -1.25 8.87
C GLU A 574 25.37 -1.74 8.26
N ALA A 575 25.10 -3.05 8.27
CA ALA A 575 23.93 -3.63 7.62
C ALA A 575 22.60 -3.13 8.20
N THR A 576 21.77 -2.51 7.35
CA THR A 576 20.41 -2.10 7.69
C THR A 576 19.41 -3.25 7.53
N VAL A 577 18.20 -3.10 8.07
CA VAL A 577 17.11 -4.08 7.86
C VAL A 577 16.78 -4.25 6.36
N MET A 578 16.95 -3.20 5.55
CA MET A 578 16.73 -3.26 4.10
C MET A 578 17.82 -4.05 3.38
N ASP A 579 19.05 -4.03 3.88
CA ASP A 579 20.16 -4.80 3.31
C ASP A 579 19.93 -6.31 3.41
N GLY A 580 19.22 -6.76 4.46
CA GLY A 580 18.79 -8.15 4.59
C GLY A 580 17.83 -8.61 3.49
N LEU A 581 17.13 -7.69 2.80
CA LEU A 581 16.20 -8.04 1.71
C LEU A 581 16.90 -8.24 0.36
N ARG A 582 18.14 -7.75 0.18
CA ARG A 582 18.85 -7.80 -1.11
C ARG A 582 19.28 -9.21 -1.55
N ASN A 583 19.31 -10.16 -0.61
CA ASN A 583 19.51 -11.59 -0.89
C ASN A 583 18.20 -12.37 -1.00
N VAL A 584 17.05 -11.70 -0.84
CA VAL A 584 15.73 -12.31 -0.94
C VAL A 584 15.26 -12.25 -2.39
N PRO A 585 14.97 -13.40 -3.04
CA PRO A 585 14.43 -13.38 -4.39
C PRO A 585 13.01 -12.81 -4.41
N VAL A 586 12.67 -12.10 -5.49
CA VAL A 586 11.32 -11.56 -5.74
C VAL A 586 10.56 -12.42 -6.75
N SER A 587 11.29 -13.04 -7.68
CA SER A 587 10.73 -13.93 -8.71
C SER A 587 11.80 -14.88 -9.21
N ALA A 588 11.37 -16.10 -9.54
CA ALA A 588 12.20 -17.18 -10.05
C ALA A 588 11.41 -17.96 -11.11
N SER A 589 12.04 -18.25 -12.26
CA SER A 589 11.40 -18.97 -13.37
C SER A 589 12.40 -19.92 -14.03
N VAL A 590 11.99 -21.16 -14.24
CA VAL A 590 12.83 -22.24 -14.76
C VAL A 590 12.30 -22.77 -16.09
N ASP A 591 13.20 -23.22 -16.95
CA ASP A 591 12.90 -23.76 -18.27
C ASP A 591 12.25 -25.15 -18.20
N ALA A 592 11.76 -25.67 -19.33
CA ALA A 592 11.06 -26.95 -19.33
C ALA A 592 11.98 -28.16 -19.07
N ALA A 593 13.28 -28.03 -19.34
CA ALA A 593 14.23 -29.08 -19.00
C ALA A 593 14.62 -29.08 -17.50
N LEU A 594 14.12 -28.12 -16.72
CA LEU A 594 14.50 -27.90 -15.32
C LEU A 594 16.02 -27.75 -15.14
N SER A 595 16.67 -27.16 -16.16
CA SER A 595 18.11 -27.09 -16.32
C SER A 595 18.66 -25.68 -16.18
N THR A 596 17.85 -24.66 -16.47
CA THR A 596 18.21 -23.24 -16.42
C THR A 596 17.16 -22.49 -15.61
N LEU A 597 17.60 -21.86 -14.53
CA LEU A 597 16.80 -20.96 -13.72
C LEU A 597 17.18 -19.50 -14.03
N ILE A 598 16.18 -18.63 -14.15
CA ILE A 598 16.36 -17.19 -14.06
C ILE A 598 15.76 -16.70 -12.74
N VAL A 599 16.51 -15.85 -12.02
CA VAL A 599 16.10 -15.28 -10.73
C VAL A 599 16.37 -13.77 -10.67
N ALA A 600 15.44 -13.05 -10.02
CA ALA A 600 15.53 -11.63 -9.73
C ALA A 600 15.46 -11.38 -8.21
N TYR A 601 16.15 -10.35 -7.73
CA TYR A 601 16.29 -10.01 -6.31
C TYR A 601 15.72 -8.65 -5.96
N TRP A 602 15.40 -8.48 -4.68
CA TRP A 602 14.86 -7.23 -4.15
C TRP A 602 15.91 -6.13 -4.23
N ASP A 603 15.52 -4.92 -4.64
CA ASP A 603 16.41 -3.75 -4.77
C ASP A 603 17.68 -4.06 -5.61
N ASN A 604 17.51 -4.85 -6.67
CA ASN A 604 18.58 -5.24 -7.58
C ASN A 604 18.11 -5.19 -9.04
N THR A 605 18.90 -4.57 -9.90
CA THR A 605 18.62 -4.38 -11.33
C THR A 605 19.11 -5.51 -12.23
N ALA A 606 19.83 -6.49 -11.66
CA ALA A 606 20.40 -7.61 -12.40
C ALA A 606 19.46 -8.82 -12.44
N LEU A 607 19.43 -9.45 -13.62
CA LEU A 607 18.79 -10.74 -13.86
C LEU A 607 19.86 -11.83 -13.85
N TYR A 608 19.73 -12.79 -12.94
CA TYR A 608 20.71 -13.85 -12.77
C TYR A 608 20.23 -15.12 -13.46
N ARG A 609 21.13 -15.76 -14.19
CA ARG A 609 20.97 -17.09 -14.75
C ARG A 609 21.72 -18.08 -13.90
N VAL A 610 21.10 -19.21 -13.58
CA VAL A 610 21.70 -20.31 -12.82
C VAL A 610 21.55 -21.60 -13.63
N ASP A 611 22.65 -22.28 -13.89
CA ASP A 611 22.69 -23.57 -14.57
C ASP A 611 22.65 -24.72 -13.56
N ALA A 612 21.69 -25.64 -13.70
CA ALA A 612 21.47 -26.73 -12.76
C ALA A 612 22.62 -27.74 -12.74
N ALA A 613 23.30 -27.96 -13.87
CA ALA A 613 24.32 -28.99 -14.00
C ALA A 613 25.65 -28.56 -13.35
N SER A 614 26.01 -27.29 -13.50
CA SER A 614 27.25 -26.72 -12.97
C SER A 614 27.07 -25.97 -11.65
N GLY A 615 25.85 -25.55 -11.33
CA GLY A 615 25.57 -24.61 -10.24
C GLY A 615 26.10 -23.20 -10.50
N ALA A 616 26.63 -22.93 -11.70
CA ALA A 616 27.17 -21.62 -12.04
C ALA A 616 26.04 -20.60 -12.13
N ALA A 617 26.28 -19.42 -11.54
CA ALA A 617 25.37 -18.29 -11.59
C ALA A 617 26.06 -17.07 -12.23
N ASP A 618 25.42 -16.47 -13.24
CA ASP A 618 25.93 -15.31 -13.96
C ASP A 618 24.84 -14.24 -14.15
N VAL A 619 25.24 -12.99 -14.37
CA VAL A 619 24.31 -11.92 -14.71
C VAL A 619 24.09 -11.94 -16.23
N CYS A 620 22.90 -12.39 -16.63
CA CYS A 620 22.54 -12.52 -18.04
C CYS A 620 21.94 -11.23 -18.63
N TRP A 621 21.43 -10.33 -17.78
CA TRP A 621 20.90 -9.02 -18.20
C TRP A 621 20.85 -8.05 -17.02
N ARG A 622 20.84 -6.74 -17.30
CA ARG A 622 20.68 -5.69 -16.30
C ARG A 622 19.79 -4.58 -16.86
N ALA A 623 18.85 -4.10 -16.04
CA ALA A 623 18.05 -2.93 -16.38
C ALA A 623 18.94 -1.68 -16.48
N GLU A 624 18.59 -0.76 -17.39
CA GLU A 624 19.41 0.42 -17.69
C GLU A 624 19.44 1.44 -16.54
N SER A 625 18.34 1.56 -15.79
CA SER A 625 18.20 2.50 -14.68
C SER A 625 18.36 1.79 -13.34
N ARG A 626 19.04 2.46 -12.40
CA ARG A 626 19.15 1.98 -11.00
C ARG A 626 17.81 1.96 -10.24
N TYR A 627 16.77 2.57 -10.79
CA TYR A 627 15.42 2.64 -10.21
C TYR A 627 14.45 1.63 -10.83
N ASP A 628 14.91 0.81 -11.78
CA ASP A 628 14.12 -0.19 -12.48
C ASP A 628 14.14 -1.52 -11.70
N ASP A 629 13.48 -1.55 -10.54
CA ASP A 629 13.37 -2.75 -9.72
C ASP A 629 12.63 -3.87 -10.48
N LEU A 630 13.24 -5.06 -10.52
CA LEU A 630 12.66 -6.25 -11.14
C LEU A 630 11.55 -6.80 -10.24
N GLU A 631 10.32 -6.87 -10.76
CA GLU A 631 9.15 -7.32 -10.01
C GLU A 631 8.74 -8.77 -10.32
N ARG A 632 8.94 -9.22 -11.57
CA ARG A 632 8.60 -10.58 -12.01
C ARG A 632 9.42 -11.00 -13.21
N VAL A 633 9.76 -12.29 -13.29
CA VAL A 633 10.34 -12.89 -14.49
C VAL A 633 9.54 -14.11 -14.95
N HIS A 634 9.47 -14.30 -16.27
CA HIS A 634 9.00 -15.53 -16.90
C HIS A 634 10.01 -15.98 -17.97
N LEU A 635 10.61 -17.14 -17.76
CA LEU A 635 11.55 -17.75 -18.69
C LEU A 635 10.81 -18.58 -19.74
N SER A 636 11.21 -18.44 -21.01
CA SER A 636 10.71 -19.30 -22.07
C SER A 636 11.13 -20.76 -21.84
N PRO A 637 10.24 -21.74 -22.10
CA PRO A 637 10.56 -23.17 -22.00
C PRO A 637 11.87 -23.67 -22.63
N ASP A 638 12.39 -23.01 -23.65
CA ASP A 638 13.66 -23.32 -24.34
C ASP A 638 14.86 -22.51 -23.82
N ALA A 639 14.66 -21.73 -22.74
CA ALA A 639 15.62 -20.85 -22.11
C ALA A 639 16.26 -19.78 -23.03
N ARG A 640 15.60 -19.43 -24.14
CA ARG A 640 16.13 -18.45 -25.11
C ARG A 640 15.70 -17.01 -24.84
N GLU A 641 14.60 -16.81 -24.14
CA GLU A 641 14.03 -15.48 -23.88
C GLU A 641 13.47 -15.40 -22.46
N ALA A 642 13.70 -14.28 -21.78
CA ALA A 642 13.06 -13.95 -20.51
C ALA A 642 12.16 -12.73 -20.65
N TRP A 643 10.93 -12.83 -20.14
CA TRP A 643 10.03 -11.71 -19.98
C TRP A 643 10.25 -11.13 -18.59
N VAL A 644 10.72 -9.89 -18.52
CA VAL A 644 11.05 -9.22 -17.26
C VAL A 644 10.12 -8.04 -17.05
N ARG A 645 9.32 -8.09 -15.99
CA ARG A 645 8.49 -6.97 -15.55
C ARG A 645 9.30 -6.13 -14.58
N ILE A 646 9.35 -4.84 -14.84
CA ILE A 646 9.65 -3.80 -13.86
C ILE A 646 8.40 -2.94 -13.66
N ARG A 647 8.37 -2.07 -12.65
CA ARG A 647 7.18 -1.27 -12.28
C ARG A 647 6.47 -0.60 -13.47
N ASN A 648 7.23 -0.07 -14.44
CA ASN A 648 6.70 0.72 -15.57
C ASN A 648 7.10 0.21 -16.97
N ARG A 649 7.71 -0.97 -17.11
CA ARG A 649 8.10 -1.54 -18.42
C ARG A 649 8.06 -3.06 -18.41
N LEU A 650 7.90 -3.64 -19.59
CA LEU A 650 8.11 -5.07 -19.82
C LEU A 650 9.22 -5.26 -20.85
N TYR A 651 10.27 -5.98 -20.46
CA TYR A 651 11.36 -6.34 -21.34
C TYR A 651 11.17 -7.77 -21.84
N ARG A 652 11.35 -7.97 -23.14
CA ARG A 652 11.61 -9.29 -23.73
C ARG A 652 13.12 -9.39 -23.96
N VAL A 653 13.79 -10.02 -23.01
CA VAL A 653 15.25 -10.15 -22.96
C VAL A 653 15.68 -11.40 -23.71
N PRO A 654 16.45 -11.29 -24.80
CA PRO A 654 17.08 -12.45 -25.43
C PRO A 654 18.22 -12.97 -24.56
N LEU A 655 18.25 -14.28 -24.32
CA LEU A 655 19.28 -14.98 -23.55
C LEU A 655 20.30 -15.71 -24.44
N THR A 656 20.18 -15.55 -25.76
CA THR A 656 21.12 -16.06 -26.76
C THR A 656 21.79 -14.92 -27.51
N ASP A 657 23.06 -15.11 -27.89
CA ASP A 657 23.84 -14.11 -28.62
C ASP A 657 23.15 -13.66 -29.92
N GLY A 658 23.10 -12.35 -30.14
CA GLY A 658 22.54 -11.73 -31.35
C GLY A 658 21.02 -11.52 -31.36
N GLY A 659 20.31 -11.84 -30.28
CA GLY A 659 18.90 -11.47 -30.13
C GLY A 659 18.72 -9.96 -29.90
N THR A 660 17.55 -9.43 -30.28
CA THR A 660 17.20 -8.02 -30.04
C THR A 660 16.40 -7.89 -28.75
N LEU A 661 16.81 -6.97 -27.87
CA LEU A 661 16.03 -6.60 -26.69
C LEU A 661 14.80 -5.82 -27.14
N ASP A 662 13.61 -6.33 -26.85
CA ASP A 662 12.39 -5.57 -27.08
C ASP A 662 11.88 -4.97 -25.78
N VAL A 663 11.70 -3.65 -25.79
CA VAL A 663 11.12 -2.91 -24.69
C VAL A 663 9.68 -2.57 -25.05
N LEU A 664 8.75 -3.12 -24.27
CA LEU A 664 7.35 -2.72 -24.28
C LEU A 664 7.20 -1.67 -23.18
N ASP A 665 7.38 -0.40 -23.55
CA ASP A 665 7.22 0.73 -22.62
C ASP A 665 5.75 0.84 -22.20
N TYR A 666 5.51 0.94 -20.88
CA TYR A 666 4.23 1.41 -20.36
C TYR A 666 4.35 2.90 -20.06
N ASP A 667 3.30 3.62 -20.43
CA ASP A 667 3.20 5.03 -20.13
C ASP A 667 2.75 5.19 -18.67
N MET A 668 3.43 6.04 -17.92
CA MET A 668 3.36 6.19 -16.45
C MET A 668 1.97 6.57 -15.90
N ALA A 669 1.04 6.79 -16.81
CA ALA A 669 0.12 7.90 -16.75
C ALA A 669 -1.35 7.44 -16.83
N ASP A 670 -1.61 6.15 -16.79
CA ASP A 670 -2.95 5.61 -16.89
C ASP A 670 -2.95 4.39 -16.03
N GLN A 671 -3.60 4.52 -14.87
CA GLN A 671 -3.82 3.40 -13.96
C GLN A 671 -4.79 2.36 -14.56
N ARG A 672 -5.08 2.42 -15.87
CA ARG A 672 -6.05 1.56 -16.58
C ARG A 672 -5.43 0.48 -17.47
N PHE A 673 -4.16 0.53 -17.91
CA PHE A 673 -3.52 -0.53 -18.72
C PHE A 673 -1.98 -0.44 -18.63
N GLN A 674 -1.11 -1.47 -18.62
CA GLN A 674 -1.15 -2.89 -18.99
C GLN A 674 -0.13 -3.62 -18.09
N ASP A 675 -0.52 -4.61 -17.29
CA ASP A 675 0.45 -5.47 -16.60
C ASP A 675 1.08 -6.47 -17.58
N ALA A 676 2.28 -7.00 -17.25
CA ALA A 676 2.73 -8.28 -17.81
C ALA A 676 1.61 -9.34 -17.67
N PRO A 677 1.46 -10.29 -18.61
CA PRO A 677 0.41 -11.29 -18.51
C PRO A 677 0.48 -12.00 -17.15
N PHE A 678 -0.63 -11.98 -16.41
CA PHE A 678 -0.78 -12.67 -15.12
C PHE A 678 -0.58 -14.17 -15.26
N ALA A 679 -0.98 -14.68 -16.42
CA ALA A 679 -0.81 -16.05 -16.85
C ALA A 679 -0.68 -16.08 -18.38
N VAL A 680 0.07 -17.06 -18.87
CA VAL A 680 0.18 -17.38 -20.29
C VAL A 680 -0.29 -18.82 -20.46
N SER A 681 -1.18 -19.07 -21.44
CA SER A 681 -1.62 -20.44 -21.73
C SER A 681 -0.44 -21.29 -22.18
N ALA A 682 -0.49 -22.61 -21.96
CA ALA A 682 0.58 -23.53 -22.37
C ALA A 682 0.96 -23.40 -23.87
N GLY A 683 -0.03 -23.22 -24.75
CA GLY A 683 0.17 -22.99 -26.18
C GLY A 683 0.62 -21.57 -26.56
N ARG A 684 0.87 -20.69 -25.59
CA ARG A 684 1.29 -19.27 -25.71
C ARG A 684 0.40 -18.33 -26.53
N ARG A 685 -0.65 -18.85 -27.16
CA ARG A 685 -1.63 -18.07 -27.93
C ARG A 685 -2.53 -17.20 -27.07
N ARG A 686 -2.65 -17.46 -25.76
CA ARG A 686 -3.50 -16.70 -24.83
C ARG A 686 -2.72 -16.07 -23.70
N ARG A 687 -3.09 -14.84 -23.35
CA ARG A 687 -2.48 -14.02 -22.31
C ARG A 687 -3.58 -13.38 -21.46
N ALA A 688 -3.47 -13.49 -20.14
CA ALA A 688 -4.43 -12.93 -19.19
C ALA A 688 -3.89 -11.62 -18.56
N PHE A 689 -4.74 -10.61 -18.44
CA PHE A 689 -4.47 -9.28 -17.87
C PHE A 689 -5.54 -8.94 -16.84
N ALA A 690 -5.20 -8.12 -15.84
CA ALA A 690 -6.17 -7.48 -14.96
C ALA A 690 -6.27 -6.01 -15.38
N ARG A 691 -7.50 -5.51 -15.53
CA ARG A 691 -7.84 -4.20 -16.10
C ARG A 691 -9.13 -3.72 -15.44
N ASP A 692 -9.09 -2.59 -14.73
CA ASP A 692 -10.28 -2.04 -14.05
C ASP A 692 -11.05 -3.05 -13.16
N ALA A 693 -10.32 -3.86 -12.38
CA ALA A 693 -10.85 -4.98 -11.59
C ALA A 693 -11.56 -6.09 -12.42
N ALA A 694 -11.23 -6.21 -13.70
CA ALA A 694 -11.67 -7.24 -14.64
C ALA A 694 -10.50 -8.04 -15.21
N LEU A 695 -10.75 -9.30 -15.54
CA LEU A 695 -9.86 -10.15 -16.32
C LEU A 695 -10.04 -9.84 -17.80
N THR A 696 -8.98 -9.42 -18.47
CA THR A 696 -8.89 -9.37 -19.93
C THR A 696 -8.10 -10.58 -20.43
N VAL A 697 -8.66 -11.36 -21.36
CA VAL A 697 -7.92 -12.42 -22.06
C VAL A 697 -7.70 -11.99 -23.51
N ARG A 698 -6.43 -11.89 -23.90
CA ARG A 698 -6.01 -11.68 -25.29
C ARG A 698 -5.66 -13.01 -25.92
N THR A 699 -6.26 -13.31 -27.06
CA THR A 699 -5.91 -14.46 -27.88
C THR A 699 -5.31 -13.97 -29.21
N GLU A 700 -4.18 -14.54 -29.62
CA GLU A 700 -3.53 -14.17 -30.87
C GLU A 700 -4.45 -14.38 -32.09
N GLY A 701 -4.70 -13.28 -32.81
CA GLY A 701 -5.57 -13.25 -33.99
C GLY A 701 -7.06 -13.04 -33.68
N GLU A 702 -7.42 -12.82 -32.42
CA GLU A 702 -8.80 -12.61 -31.96
C GLU A 702 -8.92 -11.30 -31.15
N ALA A 703 -10.15 -10.85 -30.94
CA ALA A 703 -10.42 -9.68 -30.10
C ALA A 703 -10.23 -10.00 -28.60
N ASP A 704 -9.86 -9.00 -27.80
CA ASP A 704 -9.75 -9.13 -26.34
C ASP A 704 -11.13 -9.44 -25.72
N CYS A 705 -11.17 -10.37 -24.77
CA CYS A 705 -12.35 -10.71 -23.98
C CYS A 705 -12.22 -10.15 -22.56
N GLU A 706 -13.26 -9.50 -22.00
CA GLU A 706 -13.19 -8.87 -20.67
C GLU A 706 -14.31 -9.30 -19.72
N TRP A 707 -13.96 -9.75 -18.51
CA TRP A 707 -14.93 -10.23 -17.51
C TRP A 707 -14.57 -9.77 -16.08
N PRO A 708 -15.54 -9.50 -15.18
CA PRO A 708 -15.25 -8.92 -13.87
C PRO A 708 -14.61 -9.90 -12.87
N GLY A 709 -13.72 -9.41 -12.00
CA GLY A 709 -13.23 -10.15 -10.83
C GLY A 709 -11.78 -10.64 -10.90
N ALA A 710 -10.87 -9.81 -11.40
CA ALA A 710 -9.43 -10.02 -11.28
C ALA A 710 -8.77 -8.72 -10.81
N ASP A 711 -7.81 -8.83 -9.88
CA ASP A 711 -7.03 -7.71 -9.38
C ASP A 711 -5.54 -7.98 -9.48
N ASN A 712 -4.75 -6.90 -9.57
CA ASN A 712 -3.31 -7.01 -9.65
C ASN A 712 -2.71 -7.61 -8.37
N GLY A 713 -1.67 -8.45 -8.52
CA GLY A 713 -0.99 -9.14 -7.42
C GLY A 713 -1.69 -10.39 -6.88
N PHE A 714 -2.81 -10.80 -7.45
CA PHE A 714 -3.54 -12.02 -7.06
C PHE A 714 -3.35 -13.18 -8.06
N PRO A 715 -3.54 -14.44 -7.64
CA PRO A 715 -3.41 -15.62 -8.50
C PRO A 715 -4.24 -15.56 -9.78
N CYS A 716 -3.62 -15.97 -10.89
CA CYS A 716 -4.31 -16.26 -12.14
C CYS A 716 -3.62 -17.44 -12.86
N ALA A 717 -4.38 -18.36 -13.43
CA ALA A 717 -3.82 -19.46 -14.22
C ALA A 717 -4.81 -20.02 -15.24
N PHE A 718 -4.31 -20.30 -16.44
CA PHE A 718 -5.03 -21.06 -17.45
C PHE A 718 -5.00 -22.57 -17.14
N SER A 719 -6.04 -23.29 -17.52
CA SER A 719 -6.00 -24.76 -17.64
C SER A 719 -4.99 -25.18 -18.71
N ASP A 720 -4.60 -26.47 -18.70
CA ASP A 720 -3.60 -27.02 -19.62
C ASP A 720 -3.97 -26.79 -21.09
N ASP A 721 -5.25 -26.97 -21.43
CA ASP A 721 -5.83 -26.72 -22.75
C ASP A 721 -6.10 -25.24 -23.05
N GLY A 722 -5.89 -24.35 -22.06
CA GLY A 722 -6.18 -22.93 -22.14
C GLY A 722 -7.68 -22.58 -22.23
N ALA A 723 -8.59 -23.55 -22.14
CA ALA A 723 -10.03 -23.35 -22.27
C ALA A 723 -10.66 -22.68 -21.06
N ARG A 724 -10.04 -22.79 -19.88
CA ARG A 724 -10.51 -22.27 -18.60
C ARG A 724 -9.44 -21.40 -17.96
N VAL A 725 -9.86 -20.47 -17.11
CA VAL A 725 -8.94 -19.61 -16.36
C VAL A 725 -9.45 -19.36 -14.95
N LEU A 726 -8.53 -19.45 -13.98
CA LEU A 726 -8.75 -19.11 -12.59
C LEU A 726 -8.29 -17.68 -12.34
N THR A 727 -9.05 -16.90 -11.56
CA THR A 727 -8.67 -15.54 -11.15
C THR A 727 -9.09 -15.28 -9.72
N ARG A 728 -8.28 -14.56 -8.94
CA ARG A 728 -8.66 -14.07 -7.60
C ARG A 728 -8.72 -12.54 -7.60
N ASP A 729 -9.65 -11.98 -6.85
CA ASP A 729 -9.83 -10.53 -6.68
C ASP A 729 -9.51 -10.05 -5.25
N ALA A 730 -9.53 -8.75 -5.03
CA ALA A 730 -9.29 -8.10 -3.73
C ALA A 730 -10.32 -8.46 -2.66
N LYS A 731 -11.44 -9.08 -3.04
CA LYS A 731 -12.42 -9.65 -2.10
C LYS A 731 -12.05 -11.06 -1.64
N PHE A 732 -10.87 -11.52 -2.03
CA PHE A 732 -10.32 -12.82 -1.67
C PHE A 732 -11.17 -13.98 -2.17
N VAL A 733 -11.72 -13.89 -3.38
CA VAL A 733 -12.55 -14.95 -3.97
C VAL A 733 -11.92 -15.45 -5.28
N LEU A 734 -11.74 -16.77 -5.41
CA LEU A 734 -11.27 -17.40 -6.66
C LEU A 734 -12.45 -17.73 -7.57
N ARG A 735 -12.38 -17.29 -8.82
CA ARG A 735 -13.38 -17.50 -9.87
C ARG A 735 -12.78 -18.35 -10.97
N GLU A 736 -13.62 -19.18 -11.58
CA GLU A 736 -13.30 -19.89 -12.81
C GLU A 736 -14.19 -19.39 -13.94
N PHE A 737 -13.58 -19.21 -15.09
CA PHE A 737 -14.25 -18.78 -16.29
C PHE A 737 -13.88 -19.65 -17.48
N GLU A 738 -14.85 -19.86 -18.37
CA GLU A 738 -14.62 -20.39 -19.71
C GLU A 738 -14.10 -19.28 -20.61
N VAL A 739 -12.94 -19.49 -21.24
CA VAL A 739 -12.25 -18.44 -21.98
C VAL A 739 -12.96 -18.05 -23.27
N GLY A 740 -13.59 -19.01 -23.96
CA GLY A 740 -14.26 -18.73 -25.24
C GLY A 740 -15.56 -17.92 -25.10
N SER A 741 -16.26 -18.03 -23.96
CA SER A 741 -17.56 -17.37 -23.76
C SER A 741 -17.55 -16.29 -22.67
N GLY A 742 -16.52 -16.27 -21.82
CA GLY A 742 -16.49 -15.46 -20.60
C GLY A 742 -17.48 -15.90 -19.53
N LYS A 743 -18.16 -17.04 -19.71
CA LYS A 743 -19.09 -17.57 -18.73
C LYS A 743 -18.33 -17.96 -17.47
N ARG A 744 -18.74 -17.41 -16.33
CA ARG A 744 -18.27 -17.88 -15.02
C ARG A 744 -18.76 -19.31 -14.80
N LEU A 745 -17.84 -20.25 -14.72
CA LEU A 745 -18.10 -21.67 -14.49
C LEU A 745 -18.26 -21.95 -13.00
N ALA A 746 -17.39 -21.38 -12.17
CA ALA A 746 -17.38 -21.63 -10.72
C ALA A 746 -16.97 -20.40 -9.91
N LEU A 747 -17.34 -20.44 -8.62
CA LEU A 747 -16.94 -19.49 -7.60
C LEU A 747 -16.50 -20.28 -6.37
N TYR A 748 -15.20 -20.31 -6.10
CA TYR A 748 -14.64 -21.02 -4.98
C TYR A 748 -14.59 -20.11 -3.75
N ARG A 749 -15.18 -20.59 -2.65
CA ARG A 749 -15.18 -19.93 -1.34
C ARG A 749 -14.77 -20.98 -0.32
N GLY A 750 -13.76 -20.69 0.48
CA GLY A 750 -13.16 -21.66 1.39
C GLY A 750 -12.22 -21.01 2.40
N GLY A 751 -11.85 -21.76 3.44
CA GLY A 751 -10.94 -21.35 4.50
C GLY A 751 -9.54 -20.98 4.03
N TRP A 752 -9.11 -21.41 2.84
CA TRP A 752 -7.90 -20.89 2.19
C TRP A 752 -8.13 -19.57 1.45
N CYS A 753 -9.33 -19.33 0.93
CA CYS A 753 -9.65 -18.11 0.17
C CYS A 753 -9.64 -16.88 1.09
N GLU A 754 -10.21 -16.98 2.29
CA GLU A 754 -10.36 -15.85 3.23
C GLU A 754 -9.10 -15.55 4.08
N ARG A 755 -8.04 -16.35 3.96
CA ARG A 755 -6.78 -16.12 4.66
C ARG A 755 -5.97 -14.98 4.02
N GLN A 756 -5.20 -14.29 4.86
CA GLN A 756 -4.17 -13.38 4.40
C GLN A 756 -2.91 -14.15 4.01
N TRP A 757 -2.56 -14.07 2.74
CA TRP A 757 -1.37 -14.68 2.16
C TRP A 757 -0.29 -13.62 1.95
N PHE A 758 0.96 -13.95 2.28
CA PHE A 758 2.13 -13.18 1.88
C PHE A 758 2.34 -13.30 0.36
N LYS A 759 2.27 -14.52 -0.16
CA LYS A 759 2.22 -14.85 -1.59
C LYS A 759 1.26 -16.02 -1.81
N SER A 760 0.66 -16.09 -3.00
CA SER A 760 -0.23 -17.21 -3.36
C SER A 760 -0.23 -17.44 -4.87
N GLN A 761 -0.49 -18.68 -5.26
CA GLN A 761 -0.66 -19.12 -6.64
C GLN A 761 -1.85 -20.06 -6.76
N ALA A 762 -2.49 -20.08 -7.93
CA ALA A 762 -3.59 -20.98 -8.27
C ALA A 762 -3.22 -21.71 -9.55
N GLY A 763 -3.61 -22.97 -9.70
CA GLY A 763 -3.22 -23.79 -10.84
C GLY A 763 -4.17 -24.96 -11.05
N TRP A 764 -3.77 -25.87 -11.93
CA TRP A 764 -4.51 -27.08 -12.25
C TRP A 764 -3.59 -28.29 -12.09
N ILE A 765 -4.05 -29.30 -11.37
CA ILE A 765 -3.41 -30.62 -11.30
C ILE A 765 -4.47 -31.64 -11.70
N ASP A 766 -4.19 -32.43 -12.73
CA ASP A 766 -5.11 -33.45 -13.27
C ASP A 766 -6.53 -32.89 -13.54
N GLY A 767 -6.60 -31.66 -14.05
CA GLY A 767 -7.86 -30.98 -14.35
C GLY A 767 -8.65 -30.48 -13.13
N ARG A 768 -8.12 -30.65 -11.90
CA ARG A 768 -8.66 -30.10 -10.65
C ARG A 768 -7.96 -28.79 -10.25
N PRO A 769 -8.70 -27.79 -9.77
CA PRO A 769 -8.11 -26.52 -9.35
C PRO A 769 -7.39 -26.68 -8.01
N VAL A 770 -6.16 -26.19 -7.95
CA VAL A 770 -5.31 -26.21 -6.74
C VAL A 770 -4.87 -24.81 -6.36
N PHE A 771 -4.62 -24.61 -5.07
CA PHE A 771 -4.14 -23.34 -4.54
C PHE A 771 -2.91 -23.58 -3.65
N ALA A 772 -1.85 -22.81 -3.90
CA ALA A 772 -0.64 -22.79 -3.08
C ALA A 772 -0.51 -21.43 -2.41
N GLY A 773 -0.18 -21.39 -1.12
CA GLY A 773 -0.07 -20.12 -0.40
C GLY A 773 0.96 -20.12 0.72
N LEU A 774 1.66 -19.00 0.85
CA LEU A 774 2.52 -18.65 1.99
C LEU A 774 1.72 -17.79 2.98
N PRO A 775 1.33 -18.29 4.16
CA PRO A 775 0.57 -17.50 5.13
C PRO A 775 1.42 -16.36 5.69
N LYS A 776 0.84 -15.18 5.93
CA LYS A 776 1.60 -14.04 6.55
C LYS A 776 2.22 -14.37 7.91
N ALA A 777 1.63 -15.28 8.68
CA ALA A 777 2.13 -15.74 9.97
C ALA A 777 2.93 -17.06 9.90
N GLY A 778 3.13 -17.63 8.70
CA GLY A 778 3.43 -19.05 8.48
C GLY A 778 4.90 -19.48 8.56
N ARG A 779 5.84 -18.66 9.06
CA ARG A 779 7.28 -19.01 9.18
C ARG A 779 7.89 -19.72 7.95
N GLY A 780 7.51 -19.33 6.73
CA GLY A 780 8.05 -19.92 5.48
C GLY A 780 7.44 -21.27 5.06
N VAL A 781 6.32 -21.69 5.65
CA VAL A 781 5.58 -22.91 5.27
C VAL A 781 4.61 -22.61 4.12
N VAL A 782 4.62 -23.45 3.08
CA VAL A 782 3.66 -23.38 1.96
C VAL A 782 2.52 -24.35 2.21
N ASP A 783 1.29 -23.83 2.28
CA ASP A 783 0.08 -24.66 2.32
C ASP A 783 -0.38 -24.97 0.87
N ILE A 784 -0.64 -26.24 0.56
CA ILE A 784 -1.21 -26.70 -0.71
C ILE A 784 -2.65 -27.17 -0.49
N TRP A 785 -3.60 -26.61 -1.22
CA TRP A 785 -5.04 -26.83 -1.07
C TRP A 785 -5.67 -27.36 -2.36
N ASP A 786 -6.62 -28.28 -2.20
CA ASP A 786 -7.64 -28.53 -3.21
C ASP A 786 -8.65 -27.37 -3.13
N ALA A 787 -8.75 -26.59 -4.21
CA ALA A 787 -9.57 -25.40 -4.22
C ALA A 787 -11.07 -25.71 -4.30
N LEU A 788 -11.44 -26.87 -4.86
CA LEU A 788 -12.83 -27.31 -5.00
C LEU A 788 -13.37 -27.84 -3.67
N ASP A 789 -12.58 -28.67 -2.98
CA ASP A 789 -13.00 -29.38 -1.77
C ASP A 789 -12.68 -28.61 -0.47
N ASP A 790 -12.12 -27.40 -0.56
CA ASP A 790 -11.63 -26.59 0.57
C ASP A 790 -10.73 -27.38 1.53
N ARG A 791 -9.90 -28.27 0.96
CA ARG A 791 -9.15 -29.28 1.70
C ARG A 791 -7.66 -29.01 1.60
N LEU A 792 -6.99 -28.86 2.73
CA LEU A 792 -5.52 -28.83 2.79
C LEU A 792 -4.99 -30.21 2.37
N LEU A 793 -4.25 -30.25 1.25
CA LEU A 793 -3.67 -31.47 0.70
C LEU A 793 -2.42 -31.89 1.48
N PHE A 794 -1.47 -30.96 1.62
CA PHE A 794 -0.24 -31.14 2.38
C PHE A 794 0.46 -29.78 2.58
N ARG A 795 1.54 -29.80 3.37
CA ARG A 795 2.40 -28.65 3.60
C ARG A 795 3.80 -28.94 3.11
N ILE A 796 4.42 -27.93 2.51
CA ILE A 796 5.85 -27.91 2.23
C ILE A 796 6.50 -27.11 3.36
N GLU A 797 7.26 -27.81 4.19
CA GLU A 797 8.05 -27.19 5.25
C GLU A 797 9.46 -26.97 4.73
N ALA A 798 9.89 -25.71 4.69
CA ALA A 798 11.25 -25.37 4.30
C ALA A 798 12.31 -25.66 5.41
N ALA A 799 11.91 -26.21 6.58
CA ALA A 799 12.47 -27.41 7.24
C ALA A 799 12.22 -27.42 8.77
N ALA A 800 11.93 -28.61 9.34
CA ALA A 800 12.30 -28.94 10.71
C ALA A 800 12.61 -30.46 10.84
N SER A 801 13.84 -30.79 11.23
CA SER A 801 14.07 -31.94 12.12
C SER A 801 15.29 -31.67 12.98
N VAL A 802 15.06 -31.40 14.28
CA VAL A 802 16.04 -31.67 15.32
C VAL A 802 15.65 -33.04 15.89
N PRO A 803 16.50 -34.07 15.85
CA PRO A 803 16.33 -35.23 16.71
C PRO A 803 16.67 -34.80 18.14
N GLU A 804 15.81 -35.12 19.11
CA GLU A 804 16.19 -35.09 20.52
C GLU A 804 17.46 -35.94 20.73
N PRO A 805 18.48 -35.44 21.45
CA PRO A 805 19.40 -36.32 22.13
C PRO A 805 18.76 -36.75 23.45
N ASP A 806 18.59 -38.07 23.57
CA ASP A 806 18.35 -38.82 24.79
C ASP A 806 19.19 -38.33 25.98
N ALA A 807 18.58 -38.48 27.16
CA ALA A 807 19.14 -38.64 28.50
C ALA A 807 20.68 -38.53 28.66
N GLY A 808 21.10 -37.55 29.45
CA GLY A 808 22.46 -37.43 29.99
C GLY A 808 22.65 -36.16 30.80
#